data_AF-A0A158BXY0-F1
#
_entry.id   AF-A0A158BXY0-F1
#
_cell.length_a   1.000
_cell.length_b   1.000
_cell.length_c   1.000
_cell.angle_alpha   90.00
_cell.angle_beta   90.00
_cell.angle_gamma   90.00
#
_symmetry.space_group_name_H-M   'P 1'
#
loop_
_entity.id
_entity.type
_entity.pdbx_description
1 polymer ?
#
loop_
_entity_poly.entity_id
_entity_poly.type
_entity_poly.pdbx_seq_one_letter_code
_entity_poly.pdbx_strand_id
1 'polypeptide(L)'
;MPIRQVPDTDLHYHLVLFDENAQERAEPDGALASAAILSLLNDPARPITDVLIAAHGWKGDVPAAIEQYDRWIAATARASGDLERIRRDTPDFAPLVVGLHWPSLPWGVESVPDAAGADASKVLSATPSPAARTVDAISASIANTPAARDAIATVLKEAARATSDRLTPAMHDAYMTLFDEAGLRADGIGGRPGFDQERFDPQAIVAATRKSGAATTGGGTPSRTLGFGDAVKDAMLSPLRQLSFWAMKDRARRFGETAAHDLLAKVQGTSSDVRVHLMGHSFGCIVMSAMVAGPQNGKPLARAVDSLFLVQGALSLWSYGNEIPYAIGSSGYFHRIVADGLVRGPLITTRSVHDTAVGRFYPLGARIKGQRLLGATFPEYGGIGAFGVQGVAGERQATDMRMTAGDLAFECAEARIYNLDASDVIRNGDGPSGAHSDIAHPEVAHAFWAGVSGGIGIAKRHRANLAARPAADHVAPAAKTITRGAMLGGKDAPSAGSSRSSALDKQLRKMLGTKGAGAPPVAPATPKRWINASFEGHDPAAPLLPGNWYQLAFDVDVEVRFDGIGSAEFNEGAVADAGTGDVTLTVQIDTDDFDLSGRVSQMRVPLSGKGHTRARFDMSPLKNGPASIKATILRDGNFVQQMELSFEIGAALESRAKVATRGRPLSSSTMLRPRDIGLSIEPRGDGYDCIVWGPVSARARLPVTSDYLDSAIDAMRQALMSVVEQTENDDPVFQTRIGIPPEQSARALRTLASAGANLFIQLFEGAGAGADSLAVGQYLRRLVEDETECLKIQILAERLPIPWGLLYLGDASEDAPLDWNRFLGMRHIVEQIPLQPQLNVWHHGIVSNAPSLAISVNLNRSIDDAFPDEGFVRQQEAFWQSLDLGVTTRSSRADVLRALNSTATLDQILYFYCHAVSAGLGDPGGMDASCLELSDAAITLKDLRLNAPSKVQLPGKPLVFINACQSSKLSPMFYDGFVPYFMSKGARGVIGTECDTPAYFAMDWAQRFFERFLAGQPLGEAFLELRQHYLTTHGNPLGLLYAVHCDADTVIDPPRVMADSVKSAA
;
A
#
# COMPACT_ATOMS: atom_id res chain seq x y z
N MET A 1 41.61 10.62 32.36
CA MET A 1 40.42 11.05 31.59
C MET A 1 40.78 11.20 30.11
N PRO A 2 40.13 10.49 29.18
CA PRO A 2 40.28 10.70 27.74
C PRO A 2 39.52 11.95 27.31
N ILE A 3 40.14 13.12 27.51
CA ILE A 3 39.82 14.30 26.69
C ILE A 3 40.31 13.96 25.29
N ARG A 4 39.37 13.67 24.38
CA ARG A 4 39.70 13.38 22.99
C ARG A 4 39.66 14.68 22.20
N GLN A 5 40.80 15.09 21.65
CA GLN A 5 40.83 16.11 20.60
C GLN A 5 40.29 15.48 19.32
N VAL A 6 39.39 16.18 18.65
CA VAL A 6 38.81 15.76 17.36
C VAL A 6 39.79 16.11 16.24
N PRO A 7 40.21 15.14 15.39
CA PRO A 7 41.16 15.36 14.31
C PRO A 7 40.81 16.57 13.43
N ASP A 8 41.84 17.31 13.03
CA ASP A 8 41.76 18.54 12.22
C ASP A 8 40.88 19.66 12.82
N THR A 9 40.68 19.69 14.15
CA THR A 9 39.93 20.75 14.85
C THR A 9 40.51 21.12 16.22
N ASP A 10 40.09 22.27 16.73
CA ASP A 10 40.30 22.70 18.12
C ASP A 10 39.19 22.20 19.09
N LEU A 11 38.30 21.30 18.66
CA LEU A 11 37.26 20.75 19.52
C LEU A 11 37.74 19.54 20.31
N HIS A 12 37.24 19.43 21.54
CA HIS A 12 37.47 18.32 22.44
C HIS A 12 36.14 17.77 22.97
N TYR A 13 36.09 16.46 23.24
CA TYR A 13 35.00 15.83 23.98
C TYR A 13 35.51 14.94 25.11
N HIS A 14 34.65 14.76 26.11
CA HIS A 14 34.87 13.87 27.24
C HIS A 14 34.21 12.54 26.93
N LEU A 15 34.98 11.47 26.72
CA LEU A 15 34.45 10.14 26.49
C LEU A 15 34.25 9.43 27.84
N VAL A 16 33.00 9.11 28.18
CA VAL A 16 32.66 8.31 29.38
C VAL A 16 32.50 6.86 28.97
N LEU A 17 33.30 5.97 29.57
CA LEU A 17 33.32 4.55 29.25
C LEU A 17 32.46 3.76 30.25
N PHE A 18 31.50 2.99 29.75
CA PHE A 18 30.73 2.04 30.55
C PHE A 18 31.05 0.58 30.18
N ASP A 19 30.82 -0.34 31.11
CA ASP A 19 30.94 -1.79 30.91
C ASP A 19 29.60 -2.46 30.52
N GLU A 20 29.60 -3.79 30.35
CA GLU A 20 28.40 -4.56 29.98
C GLU A 20 27.32 -4.59 31.07
N ASN A 21 27.68 -4.21 32.31
CA ASN A 21 26.79 -4.09 33.47
C ASN A 21 26.34 -2.64 33.70
N ALA A 22 26.55 -1.76 32.71
CA ALA A 22 26.32 -0.31 32.78
C ALA A 22 27.07 0.39 33.93
N GLN A 23 28.14 -0.19 34.46
CA GLN A 23 29.02 0.46 35.43
C GLN A 23 30.01 1.36 34.70
N GLU A 24 30.25 2.55 35.24
CA GLU A 24 31.27 3.44 34.71
C GLU A 24 32.66 2.87 35.01
N ARG A 25 33.50 2.80 33.97
CA ARG A 25 34.85 2.28 34.06
C ARG A 25 35.78 3.38 34.59
N ALA A 26 36.49 3.07 35.67
CA ALA A 26 37.48 3.98 36.22
C ALA A 26 38.68 4.17 35.27
N GLU A 27 39.22 5.38 35.29
CA GLU A 27 40.48 5.76 34.65
C GLU A 27 41.69 5.05 35.30
N PRO A 28 42.87 5.05 34.65
CA PRO A 28 44.08 4.44 35.22
C PRO A 28 44.56 5.04 36.55
N ASP A 29 44.10 6.24 36.90
CA ASP A 29 44.33 6.93 38.17
C ASP A 29 43.24 6.67 39.23
N GLY A 30 42.21 5.88 38.89
CA GLY A 30 41.06 5.57 39.74
C GLY A 30 39.93 6.61 39.69
N ALA A 31 40.05 7.68 38.90
CA ALA A 31 38.99 8.67 38.74
C ALA A 31 37.83 8.16 37.86
N LEU A 32 36.66 8.78 38.02
CA LEU A 32 35.52 8.60 37.12
C LEU A 32 35.40 9.81 36.19
N ALA A 33 35.15 9.57 34.90
CA ALA A 33 35.00 10.63 33.90
C ALA A 33 33.73 11.47 34.17
N SER A 34 32.66 10.86 34.70
CA SER A 34 31.47 11.58 35.18
C SER A 34 31.79 12.51 36.35
N ALA A 35 32.61 12.09 37.30
CA ALA A 35 33.02 12.93 38.43
C ALA A 35 33.83 14.15 37.98
N ALA A 36 34.67 13.99 36.95
CA ALA A 36 35.37 15.10 36.31
C ALA A 36 34.40 16.04 35.55
N ILE A 37 33.42 15.51 34.81
CA ILE A 37 32.36 16.30 34.15
C ILE A 37 31.55 17.11 35.18
N LEU A 38 31.14 16.49 36.30
CA LEU A 38 30.38 17.16 37.36
C LEU A 38 31.25 18.19 38.13
N SER A 39 32.57 18.01 38.16
CA SER A 39 33.50 19.01 38.69
C SER A 39 33.66 20.21 37.75
N LEU A 40 33.72 19.98 36.43
CA LEU A 40 33.74 21.05 35.43
C LEU A 40 32.44 21.88 35.43
N LEU A 41 31.28 21.22 35.59
CA LEU A 41 29.98 21.89 35.74
C LEU A 41 29.85 22.73 37.03
N ASN A 42 30.72 22.49 38.02
CA ASN A 42 30.81 23.23 39.28
C ASN A 42 31.92 24.29 39.30
N ASP A 43 32.77 24.40 38.26
CA ASP A 43 33.90 25.33 38.27
C ASP A 43 33.46 26.78 37.92
N PRO A 44 33.41 27.72 38.88
CA PRO A 44 32.99 29.09 38.62
C PRO A 44 34.00 29.87 37.76
N ALA A 45 35.23 29.37 37.59
CA ALA A 45 36.21 29.96 36.69
C ALA A 45 36.03 29.51 35.22
N ARG A 46 35.19 28.49 34.97
CA ARG A 46 34.92 27.92 33.64
C ARG A 46 33.43 27.61 33.47
N PRO A 47 32.53 28.62 33.54
CA PRO A 47 31.09 28.40 33.52
C PRO A 47 30.64 27.70 32.23
N ILE A 48 30.15 26.47 32.37
CA ILE A 48 29.52 25.70 31.29
C ILE A 48 28.03 26.03 31.26
N THR A 49 27.52 26.47 30.10
CA THR A 49 26.10 26.82 29.92
C THR A 49 25.30 25.74 29.21
N ASP A 50 25.97 24.83 28.50
CA ASP A 50 25.34 23.80 27.67
C ASP A 50 26.11 22.48 27.79
N VAL A 51 25.40 21.36 27.91
CA VAL A 51 26.01 20.02 27.78
C VAL A 51 25.41 19.34 26.56
N LEU A 52 26.29 18.94 25.63
CA LEU A 52 25.95 18.19 24.42
C LEU A 52 26.33 16.73 24.66
N ILE A 53 25.37 15.82 24.79
CA ILE A 53 25.63 14.40 25.07
C ILE A 53 25.27 13.54 23.86
N ALA A 54 26.23 12.73 23.40
CA ALA A 54 26.12 11.89 22.21
C ALA A 54 26.20 10.38 22.53
N ALA A 55 25.46 9.56 21.77
CA ALA A 55 25.50 8.09 21.84
C ALA A 55 25.62 7.46 20.44
N HIS A 56 26.62 6.59 20.28
CA HIS A 56 26.91 5.84 19.05
C HIS A 56 25.95 4.67 18.79
N GLY A 57 25.96 4.18 17.55
CA GLY A 57 25.15 3.05 17.08
C GLY A 57 25.65 1.67 17.54
N TRP A 58 25.05 0.62 16.96
CA TRP A 58 25.45 -0.78 17.17
C TRP A 58 26.82 -1.10 16.55
N LYS A 59 27.48 -2.17 17.03
CA LYS A 59 28.82 -2.63 16.61
C LYS A 59 29.95 -1.63 16.83
N GLY A 60 29.73 -0.59 17.64
CA GLY A 60 30.80 0.23 18.20
C GLY A 60 31.48 -0.46 19.38
N ASP A 61 32.80 -0.62 19.30
CA ASP A 61 33.73 -0.70 20.42
C ASP A 61 34.37 0.67 20.67
N VAL A 62 35.37 0.78 21.56
CA VAL A 62 35.94 2.08 21.92
C VAL A 62 36.58 2.79 20.70
N PRO A 63 37.43 2.15 19.87
CA PRO A 63 37.89 2.73 18.61
C PRO A 63 36.78 3.12 17.63
N ALA A 64 35.80 2.26 17.37
CA ALA A 64 34.74 2.57 16.40
C ALA A 64 33.75 3.65 16.91
N ALA A 65 33.53 3.74 18.22
CA ALA A 65 32.80 4.83 18.84
C ALA A 65 33.58 6.16 18.74
N ILE A 66 34.90 6.13 18.98
CA ILE A 66 35.78 7.29 18.77
C ILE A 66 35.72 7.73 17.30
N GLU A 67 35.81 6.82 16.32
CA GLU A 67 35.70 7.20 14.90
C GLU A 67 34.33 7.82 14.55
N GLN A 68 33.23 7.31 15.11
CA GLN A 68 31.91 7.91 14.91
C GLN A 68 31.80 9.31 15.54
N TYR A 69 32.31 9.50 16.76
CA TYR A 69 32.34 10.80 17.42
C TYR A 69 33.27 11.80 16.73
N ASP A 70 34.48 11.39 16.35
CA ASP A 70 35.45 12.23 15.66
C ASP A 70 34.90 12.71 14.31
N ARG A 71 34.30 11.83 13.49
CA ARG A 71 33.67 12.22 12.21
C ARG A 71 32.46 13.15 12.42
N TRP A 72 31.59 12.86 13.38
CA TRP A 72 30.40 13.67 13.67
C TRP A 72 30.76 15.05 14.23
N ILE A 73 31.65 15.11 15.23
CA ILE A 73 32.03 16.38 15.88
C ILE A 73 32.91 17.22 14.93
N ALA A 74 33.70 16.60 14.04
CA ALA A 74 34.36 17.34 12.96
C ALA A 74 33.35 17.98 11.98
N ALA A 75 32.23 17.31 11.68
CA ALA A 75 31.16 17.91 10.86
C ALA A 75 30.49 19.08 11.59
N THR A 76 30.19 18.97 12.89
CA THR A 76 29.61 20.08 13.67
C THR A 76 30.58 21.24 13.90
N ALA A 77 31.90 20.96 13.99
CA ALA A 77 32.94 21.99 14.02
C ALA A 77 33.04 22.79 12.71
N ARG A 78 32.90 22.09 11.57
CA ARG A 78 32.99 22.67 10.22
C ARG A 78 31.77 23.53 9.85
N ALA A 79 30.64 23.36 10.55
CA ALA A 79 29.48 24.25 10.49
C ALA A 79 29.72 25.58 11.27
N SER A 80 30.81 26.29 10.96
CA SER A 80 31.26 27.47 11.72
C SER A 80 30.23 28.60 11.75
N GLY A 81 29.50 28.83 10.66
CA GLY A 81 28.46 29.87 10.57
C GLY A 81 27.32 29.68 11.58
N ASP A 82 26.94 28.43 11.88
CA ASP A 82 25.96 28.12 12.93
C ASP A 82 26.51 28.40 14.33
N LEU A 83 27.75 27.99 14.58
CA LEU A 83 28.41 28.19 15.87
C LEU A 83 28.65 29.69 16.14
N GLU A 84 28.99 30.47 15.11
CA GLU A 84 29.08 31.93 15.17
C GLU A 84 27.71 32.61 15.34
N ARG A 85 26.64 32.07 14.74
CA ARG A 85 25.26 32.53 14.94
C ARG A 85 24.82 32.30 16.38
N ILE A 86 24.99 31.09 16.92
CA ILE A 86 24.69 30.76 18.32
C ILE A 86 25.48 31.67 19.28
N ARG A 87 26.80 31.83 19.10
CA ARG A 87 27.64 32.69 19.96
C ARG A 87 27.28 34.19 19.89
N ARG A 88 26.75 34.66 18.77
CA ARG A 88 26.28 36.05 18.58
C ARG A 88 24.97 36.31 19.32
N ASP A 89 24.03 35.37 19.23
CA ASP A 89 22.70 35.47 19.84
C ASP A 89 22.72 35.00 21.32
N THR A 90 23.79 34.31 21.71
CA THR A 90 24.06 33.72 23.03
C THR A 90 25.53 33.93 23.39
N PRO A 91 25.95 35.15 23.80
CA PRO A 91 27.35 35.44 24.16
C PRO A 91 27.87 34.62 25.35
N ASP A 92 26.95 34.03 26.13
CA ASP A 92 27.20 33.09 27.22
C ASP A 92 27.54 31.66 26.76
N PHE A 93 27.40 31.32 25.47
CA PHE A 93 27.44 29.94 24.97
C PHE A 93 28.82 29.23 25.14
N ALA A 94 28.93 28.47 26.21
CA ALA A 94 30.05 27.62 26.58
C ALA A 94 29.61 26.14 26.65
N PRO A 95 29.70 25.39 25.53
CA PRO A 95 29.27 24.00 25.46
C PRO A 95 30.35 23.01 25.95
N LEU A 96 29.92 22.01 26.72
CA LEU A 96 30.69 20.83 27.08
C LEU A 96 30.21 19.62 26.25
N VAL A 97 31.10 18.99 25.48
CA VAL A 97 30.76 17.82 24.66
C VAL A 97 31.11 16.52 25.40
N VAL A 98 30.14 15.61 25.49
CA VAL A 98 30.26 14.32 26.19
C VAL A 98 29.86 13.19 25.24
N GLY A 99 30.76 12.24 25.00
CA GLY A 99 30.44 10.99 24.30
C GLY A 99 30.21 9.86 25.29
N LEU A 100 29.17 9.06 25.11
CA LEU A 100 28.93 7.86 25.91
C LEU A 100 29.38 6.61 25.14
N HIS A 101 30.34 5.83 25.67
CA HIS A 101 30.60 4.49 25.16
C HIS A 101 29.77 3.46 25.93
N TRP A 102 29.02 2.64 25.21
CA TRP A 102 28.26 1.52 25.75
C TRP A 102 28.62 0.24 24.97
N PRO A 103 28.94 -0.91 25.61
CA PRO A 103 29.45 -2.08 24.90
C PRO A 103 28.44 -2.71 23.92
N SER A 104 28.53 -2.24 22.67
CA SER A 104 27.63 -2.57 21.57
C SER A 104 28.25 -3.53 20.54
N LEU A 105 29.57 -3.71 20.58
CA LEU A 105 30.29 -4.77 19.88
C LEU A 105 30.70 -5.87 20.89
N PRO A 106 30.22 -7.12 20.76
CA PRO A 106 30.70 -8.22 21.57
C PRO A 106 32.21 -8.45 21.33
N TRP A 107 33.01 -8.40 22.40
CA TRP A 107 34.46 -8.64 22.38
C TRP A 107 35.26 -7.66 21.51
N GLY A 108 34.80 -6.41 21.42
CA GLY A 108 35.53 -5.31 20.79
C GLY A 108 36.80 -4.89 21.54
N VAL A 109 37.54 -3.94 20.96
CA VAL A 109 38.68 -3.30 21.61
C VAL A 109 38.16 -2.32 22.65
N GLU A 110 38.04 -2.77 23.90
CA GLU A 110 37.56 -1.97 25.02
C GLU A 110 38.62 -0.99 25.58
N SER A 111 39.85 -0.99 25.07
CA SER A 111 40.92 -0.06 25.45
C SER A 111 40.95 1.17 24.55
N VAL A 112 41.05 2.36 25.15
CA VAL A 112 41.30 3.61 24.41
C VAL A 112 42.69 3.52 23.73
N PRO A 113 42.81 3.76 22.41
CA PRO A 113 44.11 3.80 21.75
C PRO A 113 44.98 4.96 22.23
N ASP A 114 46.26 4.68 22.50
CA ASP A 114 47.27 5.67 22.86
C ASP A 114 47.40 6.77 21.79
N ALA A 115 47.59 8.01 22.23
CA ALA A 115 47.62 9.19 21.37
C ALA A 115 48.96 9.38 20.62
N ALA A 116 49.47 8.33 19.98
CA ALA A 116 50.76 8.33 19.27
C ALA A 116 50.83 7.32 18.10
N GLY A 117 50.05 7.54 17.05
CA GLY A 117 50.37 7.04 15.69
C GLY A 117 50.49 5.52 15.49
N ALA A 118 49.80 4.70 16.28
CA ALA A 118 49.84 3.24 16.15
C ALA A 118 48.89 2.75 15.03
N ASP A 119 49.45 2.04 14.04
CA ASP A 119 48.74 1.36 12.95
C ASP A 119 47.83 0.24 13.50
N ALA A 120 46.51 0.46 13.43
CA ALA A 120 45.48 -0.40 14.00
C ALA A 120 45.43 -1.83 13.41
N SER A 121 46.13 -2.10 12.30
CA SER A 121 46.12 -3.41 11.63
C SER A 121 46.83 -4.54 12.38
N LYS A 122 47.57 -4.26 13.46
CA LYS A 122 48.60 -5.18 14.01
C LYS A 122 48.29 -5.91 15.32
N VAL A 123 47.14 -5.70 15.96
CA VAL A 123 46.85 -6.26 17.31
C VAL A 123 45.82 -7.41 17.29
N LEU A 124 46.00 -8.37 16.37
CA LEU A 124 45.07 -9.50 16.17
C LEU A 124 45.65 -10.90 16.50
N SER A 125 46.75 -10.99 17.25
CA SER A 125 47.48 -12.25 17.48
C SER A 125 47.66 -12.64 18.97
N ALA A 126 46.59 -13.14 19.59
CA ALA A 126 46.64 -13.98 20.79
C ALA A 126 45.51 -15.04 20.73
N THR A 127 45.72 -16.23 21.31
CA THR A 127 44.98 -17.44 20.90
C THR A 127 44.42 -18.27 22.05
N PRO A 128 43.09 -18.48 22.05
CA PRO A 128 42.49 -19.81 22.27
C PRO A 128 41.86 -20.39 20.98
N SER A 129 41.33 -21.63 21.05
CA SER A 129 40.81 -22.33 19.86
C SER A 129 39.59 -21.64 19.21
N PRO A 130 39.37 -21.78 17.88
CA PRO A 130 38.33 -21.02 17.17
C PRO A 130 36.90 -21.32 17.63
N ALA A 131 36.56 -22.60 17.85
CA ALA A 131 35.18 -23.01 18.14
C ALA A 131 34.66 -22.50 19.51
N ALA A 132 35.51 -22.50 20.54
CA ALA A 132 35.15 -21.95 21.84
C ALA A 132 34.88 -20.44 21.76
N ARG A 133 35.71 -19.70 21.00
CA ARG A 133 35.48 -18.27 20.76
C ARG A 133 34.14 -17.98 20.10
N THR A 134 33.60 -18.88 19.26
CA THR A 134 32.30 -18.66 18.60
C THR A 134 31.12 -18.75 19.56
N VAL A 135 31.15 -19.69 20.53
CA VAL A 135 30.08 -19.80 21.55
C VAL A 135 30.09 -18.56 22.44
N ASP A 136 31.27 -18.20 22.97
CA ASP A 136 31.47 -17.06 23.85
C ASP A 136 31.17 -15.71 23.16
N ALA A 137 31.49 -15.58 21.86
CA ALA A 137 31.13 -14.43 21.04
C ALA A 137 29.63 -14.15 21.05
N ILE A 138 28.82 -15.20 20.92
CA ILE A 138 27.37 -15.12 20.77
C ILE A 138 26.68 -15.07 22.13
N SER A 139 27.21 -15.72 23.18
CA SER A 139 26.61 -15.64 24.51
C SER A 139 26.71 -14.22 25.09
N ALA A 140 27.83 -13.53 24.87
CA ALA A 140 27.97 -12.12 25.26
C ALA A 140 27.03 -11.16 24.51
N SER A 141 26.46 -11.57 23.37
CA SER A 141 25.55 -10.75 22.54
C SER A 141 24.06 -11.07 22.74
N ILE A 142 23.73 -12.19 23.38
CA ILE A 142 22.36 -12.67 23.65
C ILE A 142 22.13 -12.81 25.16
N ALA A 143 22.76 -13.83 25.78
CA ALA A 143 22.66 -14.17 27.20
C ALA A 143 23.94 -14.88 27.66
N ASN A 144 24.58 -14.41 28.73
CA ASN A 144 25.89 -14.89 29.17
C ASN A 144 25.79 -15.95 30.29
N THR A 145 24.84 -16.89 30.17
CA THR A 145 24.57 -17.94 31.16
C THR A 145 25.10 -19.31 30.70
N PRO A 146 25.26 -20.30 31.60
CA PRO A 146 25.63 -21.66 31.20
C PRO A 146 24.64 -22.27 30.20
N ALA A 147 23.33 -22.17 30.46
CA ALA A 147 22.28 -22.69 29.60
C ALA A 147 22.29 -22.05 28.20
N ALA A 148 22.50 -20.72 28.12
CA ALA A 148 22.66 -20.05 26.83
C ALA A 148 23.90 -20.52 26.07
N ARG A 149 25.04 -20.73 26.75
CA ARG A 149 26.27 -21.25 26.11
C ARG A 149 26.08 -22.67 25.58
N ASP A 150 25.44 -23.56 26.34
CA ASP A 150 25.12 -24.93 25.90
C ASP A 150 24.12 -24.95 24.73
N ALA A 151 23.13 -24.06 24.75
CA ALA A 151 22.17 -23.88 23.66
C ALA A 151 22.85 -23.33 22.38
N ILE A 152 23.74 -22.34 22.48
CA ILE A 152 24.53 -21.84 21.33
C ILE A 152 25.43 -22.94 20.77
N ALA A 153 26.13 -23.70 21.64
CA ALA A 153 26.95 -24.82 21.21
C ALA A 153 26.12 -25.89 20.47
N THR A 154 24.87 -26.11 20.89
CA THR A 154 23.91 -26.99 20.21
C THR A 154 23.49 -26.42 18.85
N VAL A 155 23.08 -25.15 18.78
CA VAL A 155 22.70 -24.45 17.54
C VAL A 155 23.82 -24.50 16.50
N LEU A 156 25.06 -24.18 16.87
CA LEU A 156 26.21 -24.20 15.96
C LEU A 156 26.53 -25.62 15.45
N LYS A 157 26.43 -26.62 16.32
CA LYS A 157 26.67 -28.04 16.03
C LYS A 157 25.63 -28.63 15.07
N GLU A 158 24.36 -28.28 15.26
CA GLU A 158 23.27 -28.72 14.39
C GLU A 158 23.32 -27.97 13.04
N ALA A 159 23.50 -26.64 13.04
CA ALA A 159 23.63 -25.84 11.82
C ALA A 159 24.80 -26.30 10.92
N ALA A 160 25.94 -26.71 11.50
CA ALA A 160 27.07 -27.23 10.74
C ALA A 160 26.74 -28.51 9.94
N ARG A 161 25.75 -29.28 10.40
CA ARG A 161 25.30 -30.58 9.86
C ARG A 161 24.01 -30.51 9.04
N ALA A 162 23.30 -29.39 9.09
CA ALA A 162 22.02 -29.22 8.42
C ALA A 162 22.14 -29.35 6.89
N THR A 163 21.19 -30.07 6.30
CA THR A 163 21.02 -30.27 4.84
C THR A 163 19.65 -29.83 4.33
N SER A 164 18.77 -29.36 5.23
CA SER A 164 17.44 -28.83 4.93
C SER A 164 17.16 -27.61 5.79
N ASP A 165 16.17 -26.79 5.41
CA ASP A 165 15.73 -25.61 6.15
C ASP A 165 14.73 -25.92 7.28
N ARG A 166 14.58 -27.19 7.65
CA ARG A 166 13.78 -27.63 8.80
C ARG A 166 14.66 -27.81 10.04
N LEU A 167 14.31 -27.14 11.13
CA LEU A 167 14.99 -27.27 12.42
C LEU A 167 14.80 -28.68 13.01
N THR A 168 15.85 -29.22 13.63
CA THR A 168 15.72 -30.39 14.50
C THR A 168 15.06 -29.98 15.83
N PRO A 169 14.37 -30.88 16.56
CA PRO A 169 13.80 -30.55 17.86
C PRO A 169 14.84 -29.98 18.83
N ALA A 170 16.02 -30.60 18.91
CA ALA A 170 17.13 -30.11 19.73
C ALA A 170 17.59 -28.68 19.37
N MET A 171 17.56 -28.32 18.07
CA MET A 171 17.91 -26.98 17.61
C MET A 171 16.79 -25.96 17.89
N HIS A 172 15.52 -26.37 17.77
CA HIS A 172 14.36 -25.57 18.15
C HIS A 172 14.37 -25.28 19.66
N ASP A 173 14.56 -26.30 20.49
CA ASP A 173 14.54 -26.19 21.95
C ASP A 173 15.74 -25.40 22.48
N ALA A 174 16.89 -25.47 21.81
CA ALA A 174 18.03 -24.58 22.05
C ALA A 174 17.69 -23.11 21.71
N TYR A 175 16.94 -22.84 20.63
CA TYR A 175 16.48 -21.49 20.33
C TYR A 175 15.47 -20.96 21.35
N MET A 176 14.54 -21.79 21.83
CA MET A 176 13.61 -21.40 22.90
C MET A 176 14.35 -21.12 24.21
N THR A 177 15.29 -21.99 24.59
CA THR A 177 16.21 -21.77 25.74
C THR A 177 16.93 -20.42 25.61
N LEU A 178 17.44 -20.07 24.42
CA LEU A 178 18.12 -18.79 24.19
C LEU A 178 17.21 -17.57 24.26
N PHE A 179 15.94 -17.70 23.86
CA PHE A 179 14.95 -16.63 23.96
C PHE A 179 14.59 -16.37 25.44
N ASP A 180 14.36 -17.43 26.21
CA ASP A 180 14.05 -17.36 27.65
C ASP A 180 15.24 -16.84 28.47
N GLU A 181 16.46 -17.33 28.22
CA GLU A 181 17.69 -16.91 28.92
C GLU A 181 18.11 -15.47 28.57
N ALA A 182 17.75 -14.97 27.38
CA ALA A 182 17.88 -13.54 27.04
C ALA A 182 16.85 -12.65 27.76
N GLY A 183 15.88 -13.26 28.46
CA GLY A 183 14.77 -12.56 29.10
C GLY A 183 13.80 -11.91 28.11
N LEU A 184 13.90 -12.25 26.82
CA LEU A 184 13.13 -11.66 25.74
C LEU A 184 11.68 -12.16 25.80
N ARG A 185 10.74 -11.24 25.55
CA ARG A 185 9.30 -11.51 25.46
C ARG A 185 8.73 -10.68 24.33
N ALA A 186 7.53 -11.03 23.90
CA ALA A 186 6.76 -10.24 22.97
C ALA A 186 5.78 -9.37 23.76
N ASP A 187 6.06 -8.07 23.83
CA ASP A 187 5.16 -7.06 24.43
C ASP A 187 4.30 -6.36 23.36
N GLY A 188 4.41 -6.79 22.09
CA GLY A 188 3.70 -6.23 20.94
C GLY A 188 4.24 -4.88 20.47
N ILE A 189 3.58 -4.28 19.47
CA ILE A 189 4.05 -3.08 18.75
C ILE A 189 4.24 -1.80 19.59
N GLY A 190 3.52 -1.67 20.72
CA GLY A 190 3.74 -0.60 21.71
C GLY A 190 4.85 -0.90 22.73
N GLY A 191 5.40 -2.12 22.69
CA GLY A 191 6.37 -2.66 23.61
C GLY A 191 7.71 -1.92 23.64
N ARG A 192 8.51 -2.27 24.64
CA ARG A 192 9.85 -1.68 24.83
C ARG A 192 10.83 -2.14 23.75
N PRO A 193 11.85 -1.34 23.36
CA PRO A 193 12.83 -1.75 22.36
C PRO A 193 13.48 -3.11 22.67
N GLY A 194 13.35 -4.05 21.73
CA GLY A 194 13.77 -5.46 21.87
C GLY A 194 12.64 -6.43 22.22
N PHE A 195 11.45 -5.89 22.55
CA PHE A 195 10.21 -6.60 22.88
C PHE A 195 9.05 -6.11 21.98
N ASP A 196 9.34 -5.17 21.08
CA ASP A 196 8.45 -4.48 20.14
C ASP A 196 8.06 -5.35 18.92
N GLN A 197 7.79 -6.63 19.16
CA GLN A 197 7.43 -7.66 18.18
C GLN A 197 6.33 -8.60 18.71
N GLU A 198 5.64 -9.34 17.83
CA GLU A 198 4.50 -10.20 18.20
C GLU A 198 4.86 -11.55 18.84
N ARG A 199 5.85 -12.29 18.29
CA ARG A 199 6.27 -13.64 18.76
C ARG A 199 7.72 -13.95 18.34
N PHE A 200 8.30 -14.99 18.92
CA PHE A 200 9.48 -15.68 18.40
C PHE A 200 9.10 -17.08 17.90
N ASP A 201 9.47 -17.38 16.66
CA ASP A 201 9.29 -18.67 15.96
C ASP A 201 10.56 -18.87 15.12
N PRO A 202 11.53 -19.67 15.59
CA PRO A 202 12.80 -19.83 14.89
C PRO A 202 12.62 -20.53 13.54
N GLN A 203 11.60 -21.38 13.36
CA GLN A 203 11.35 -22.08 12.10
C GLN A 203 10.81 -21.13 11.02
N ALA A 204 9.95 -20.18 11.40
CA ALA A 204 9.48 -19.15 10.49
C ALA A 204 10.59 -18.15 10.10
N ILE A 205 11.50 -17.81 11.02
CA ILE A 205 12.67 -16.95 10.72
C ILE A 205 13.62 -17.61 9.71
N VAL A 206 13.88 -18.92 9.85
CA VAL A 206 14.65 -19.71 8.88
C VAL A 206 13.97 -19.68 7.50
N ALA A 207 12.68 -19.99 7.45
CA ALA A 207 11.92 -20.06 6.20
C ALA A 207 11.80 -18.69 5.50
N ALA A 208 11.68 -17.59 6.27
CA ALA A 208 11.71 -16.24 5.73
C ALA A 208 13.08 -15.89 5.12
N THR A 209 14.17 -16.26 5.80
CA THR A 209 15.54 -16.03 5.31
C THR A 209 15.80 -16.80 4.01
N ARG A 210 15.34 -18.06 3.91
CA ARG A 210 15.37 -18.83 2.66
C ARG A 210 14.65 -18.14 1.51
N LYS A 211 13.40 -17.72 1.73
CA LYS A 211 12.57 -17.06 0.70
C LYS A 211 13.10 -15.68 0.29
N SER A 212 13.87 -15.01 1.14
CA SER A 212 14.41 -13.67 0.87
C SER A 212 15.78 -13.65 0.19
N GLY A 213 16.46 -14.80 0.09
CA GLY A 213 17.80 -14.93 -0.50
C GLY A 213 18.91 -14.10 0.19
N ALA A 214 18.63 -13.51 1.36
CA ALA A 214 19.42 -12.43 1.94
C ALA A 214 20.08 -12.87 3.26
N ALA A 215 21.42 -12.85 3.28
CA ALA A 215 22.18 -13.03 4.51
C ALA A 215 21.83 -11.92 5.53
N THR A 216 21.46 -12.33 6.74
CA THR A 216 20.85 -11.45 7.76
C THR A 216 21.88 -10.63 8.55
N THR A 217 21.49 -9.40 8.92
CA THR A 217 22.18 -8.46 9.86
C THR A 217 23.45 -7.70 9.40
N GLY A 218 23.23 -6.76 8.46
CA GLY A 218 23.69 -5.35 8.46
C GLY A 218 25.09 -4.93 8.97
N GLY A 219 25.74 -4.05 8.22
CA GLY A 219 26.88 -3.23 8.67
C GLY A 219 28.19 -3.99 8.87
N GLY A 220 29.13 -3.81 7.95
CA GLY A 220 30.48 -4.37 7.98
C GLY A 220 30.73 -5.47 6.95
N THR A 221 32.00 -5.64 6.58
CA THR A 221 32.51 -6.62 5.61
C THR A 221 32.05 -8.05 5.92
N PRO A 222 31.66 -8.88 4.94
CA PRO A 222 31.33 -10.28 5.19
C PRO A 222 32.51 -10.98 5.90
N SER A 223 32.24 -11.56 7.06
CA SER A 223 33.27 -12.11 7.95
C SER A 223 33.91 -13.35 7.31
N ARG A 224 35.08 -13.17 6.68
CA ARG A 224 35.85 -14.20 5.94
C ARG A 224 36.48 -15.29 6.84
N THR A 225 35.90 -15.55 8.02
CA THR A 225 36.33 -16.56 8.99
C THR A 225 35.41 -17.79 9.06
N LEU A 226 34.22 -17.72 8.44
CA LEU A 226 33.40 -18.89 8.12
C LEU A 226 33.34 -19.01 6.58
N GLY A 227 33.81 -20.14 6.06
CA GLY A 227 34.00 -20.34 4.62
C GLY A 227 32.67 -20.40 3.84
N PHE A 228 32.68 -19.88 2.61
CA PHE A 228 31.54 -19.98 1.70
C PHE A 228 31.20 -21.45 1.42
N GLY A 229 29.97 -21.83 1.72
CA GLY A 229 29.46 -23.18 1.48
C GLY A 229 28.14 -23.42 2.19
N ASP A 230 27.07 -23.50 1.40
CA ASP A 230 25.70 -23.91 1.76
C ASP A 230 24.76 -22.84 2.37
N ALA A 231 23.76 -22.44 1.58
CA ALA A 231 22.69 -21.51 1.95
C ALA A 231 21.64 -22.12 2.92
N VAL A 232 21.65 -23.44 3.15
CA VAL A 232 20.95 -24.06 4.29
C VAL A 232 21.47 -23.43 5.59
N LYS A 233 22.80 -23.34 5.73
CA LYS A 233 23.47 -23.05 7.01
C LYS A 233 23.37 -21.59 7.40
N ASP A 234 23.34 -20.69 6.43
CA ASP A 234 23.08 -19.27 6.70
C ASP A 234 21.65 -19.04 7.22
N ALA A 235 20.65 -19.68 6.59
CA ALA A 235 19.27 -19.64 7.06
C ALA A 235 19.09 -20.33 8.41
N MET A 236 19.76 -21.46 8.66
CA MET A 236 19.76 -22.13 9.97
C MET A 236 20.24 -21.22 11.12
N LEU A 237 21.16 -20.29 10.84
CA LEU A 237 21.72 -19.35 11.83
C LEU A 237 20.94 -18.01 11.93
N SER A 238 19.92 -17.76 11.09
CA SER A 238 19.18 -16.50 11.12
C SER A 238 18.42 -16.24 12.43
N PRO A 239 17.82 -17.22 13.15
CA PRO A 239 17.17 -16.94 14.43
C PRO A 239 18.17 -16.50 15.51
N LEU A 240 19.43 -16.97 15.44
CA LEU A 240 20.49 -16.57 16.36
C LEU A 240 20.87 -15.09 16.20
N ARG A 241 20.97 -14.63 14.95
CA ARG A 241 21.19 -13.22 14.60
C ARG A 241 20.00 -12.36 15.01
N GLN A 242 18.77 -12.89 14.87
CA GLN A 242 17.53 -12.23 15.26
C GLN A 242 17.46 -11.98 16.78
N LEU A 243 17.80 -12.99 17.58
CA LEU A 243 17.89 -12.86 19.04
C LEU A 243 18.97 -11.84 19.46
N SER A 244 20.14 -11.86 18.81
CA SER A 244 21.21 -10.90 19.11
C SER A 244 20.84 -9.45 18.76
N PHE A 245 20.00 -9.23 17.74
CA PHE A 245 19.49 -7.90 17.40
C PHE A 245 18.50 -7.39 18.46
N TRP A 246 17.56 -8.23 18.92
CA TRP A 246 16.59 -7.87 19.97
C TRP A 246 17.24 -7.66 21.34
N ALA A 247 18.13 -8.56 21.77
CA ALA A 247 18.87 -8.43 23.03
C ALA A 247 19.70 -7.13 23.09
N MET A 248 20.22 -6.68 21.94
CA MET A 248 20.99 -5.43 21.86
C MET A 248 20.10 -4.17 21.88
N LYS A 249 18.90 -4.19 21.28
CA LYS A 249 17.89 -3.12 21.44
C LYS A 249 17.54 -2.92 22.92
N ASP A 250 17.33 -4.02 23.65
CA ASP A 250 17.05 -3.96 25.09
C ASP A 250 18.28 -3.57 25.93
N ARG A 251 19.50 -3.96 25.53
CA ARG A 251 20.74 -3.46 26.18
C ARG A 251 20.87 -1.94 26.05
N ALA A 252 20.65 -1.39 24.86
CA ALA A 252 20.65 0.06 24.62
C ALA A 252 19.61 0.78 25.50
N ARG A 253 18.40 0.20 25.61
CA ARG A 253 17.34 0.67 26.49
C ARG A 253 17.75 0.64 27.96
N ARG A 254 18.23 -0.51 28.47
CA ARG A 254 18.68 -0.67 29.86
C ARG A 254 19.78 0.30 30.24
N PHE A 255 20.80 0.46 29.38
CA PHE A 255 21.88 1.42 29.59
C PHE A 255 21.36 2.86 29.66
N GLY A 256 20.45 3.23 28.75
CA GLY A 256 19.77 4.52 28.74
C GLY A 256 18.98 4.78 30.04
N GLU A 257 18.10 3.86 30.43
CA GLU A 257 17.22 4.00 31.61
C GLU A 257 17.98 4.01 32.95
N THR A 258 19.21 3.50 32.99
CA THR A 258 20.01 3.38 34.22
C THR A 258 21.17 4.37 34.20
N ALA A 259 22.36 3.95 33.79
CA ALA A 259 23.59 4.72 33.96
C ALA A 259 23.59 6.06 33.20
N ALA A 260 23.02 6.10 31.99
CA ALA A 260 22.90 7.35 31.25
C ALA A 260 21.88 8.31 31.89
N HIS A 261 20.73 7.80 32.34
CA HIS A 261 19.73 8.58 33.08
C HIS A 261 20.27 9.10 34.42
N ASP A 262 21.01 8.28 35.17
CA ASP A 262 21.69 8.68 36.41
C ASP A 262 22.75 9.76 36.14
N LEU A 263 23.48 9.68 35.02
CA LEU A 263 24.39 10.74 34.60
C LEU A 263 23.63 12.04 34.27
N LEU A 264 22.51 11.97 33.56
CA LEU A 264 21.65 13.12 33.25
C LEU A 264 21.08 13.77 34.52
N ALA A 265 20.58 12.96 35.46
CA ALA A 265 20.07 13.44 36.74
C ALA A 265 21.16 14.11 37.58
N LYS A 266 22.39 13.57 37.60
CA LYS A 266 23.55 14.21 38.23
C LYS A 266 23.89 15.54 37.56
N VAL A 267 23.98 15.59 36.23
CA VAL A 267 24.27 16.84 35.47
C VAL A 267 23.25 17.93 35.78
N GLN A 268 21.94 17.60 35.75
CA GLN A 268 20.87 18.55 36.07
C GLN A 268 20.81 18.98 37.55
N GLY A 269 21.22 18.10 38.46
CA GLY A 269 21.28 18.37 39.90
C GLY A 269 22.54 19.14 40.34
N THR A 270 23.64 18.99 39.61
CA THR A 270 24.88 19.75 39.82
C THR A 270 24.75 21.21 39.38
N SER A 271 24.14 21.47 38.21
CA SER A 271 23.84 22.84 37.78
C SER A 271 22.36 22.99 37.47
N SER A 272 21.67 23.85 38.22
CA SER A 272 20.27 24.23 37.97
C SER A 272 20.06 24.94 36.63
N ASP A 273 21.13 25.54 36.09
CA ASP A 273 21.04 26.51 34.99
C ASP A 273 21.63 26.03 33.66
N VAL A 274 22.35 24.90 33.64
CA VAL A 274 22.91 24.33 32.41
C VAL A 274 21.81 23.79 31.48
N ARG A 275 21.92 24.10 30.19
CA ARG A 275 21.07 23.56 29.12
C ARG A 275 21.58 22.18 28.70
N VAL A 276 20.71 21.25 28.33
CA VAL A 276 21.13 19.88 27.95
C VAL A 276 20.55 19.45 26.62
N HIS A 277 21.43 19.13 25.68
CA HIS A 277 21.09 18.76 24.31
C HIS A 277 21.60 17.35 24.01
N LEU A 278 20.76 16.51 23.44
CA LEU A 278 21.03 15.09 23.26
C LEU A 278 21.08 14.70 21.77
N MET A 279 22.03 13.83 21.41
CA MET A 279 22.19 13.29 20.06
C MET A 279 22.37 11.77 20.11
N GLY A 280 21.59 11.04 19.33
CA GLY A 280 21.75 9.60 19.13
C GLY A 280 21.85 9.26 17.65
N HIS A 281 22.67 8.26 17.32
CA HIS A 281 22.67 7.60 16.01
C HIS A 281 22.22 6.14 16.16
N SER A 282 21.37 5.62 15.26
CA SER A 282 21.02 4.20 15.24
C SER A 282 20.46 3.72 16.60
N PHE A 283 21.03 2.69 17.24
CA PHE A 283 20.68 2.28 18.62
C PHE A 283 21.03 3.32 19.69
N GLY A 284 21.94 4.26 19.43
CA GLY A 284 22.13 5.46 20.27
C GLY A 284 20.87 6.33 20.38
N CYS A 285 19.95 6.25 19.42
CA CYS A 285 18.61 6.84 19.56
C CYS A 285 17.80 6.17 20.68
N ILE A 286 17.92 4.84 20.85
CA ILE A 286 17.30 4.12 21.97
C ILE A 286 17.93 4.60 23.29
N VAL A 287 19.27 4.66 23.36
CA VAL A 287 20.00 5.16 24.55
C VAL A 287 19.51 6.53 24.96
N MET A 288 19.44 7.49 24.04
CA MET A 288 19.01 8.86 24.34
C MET A 288 17.53 8.96 24.72
N SER A 289 16.65 8.20 24.08
CA SER A 289 15.23 8.15 24.44
C SER A 289 15.03 7.58 25.85
N ALA A 290 15.72 6.48 26.16
CA ALA A 290 15.72 5.84 27.46
C ALA A 290 16.37 6.70 28.56
N MET A 291 17.40 7.48 28.22
CA MET A 291 18.05 8.46 29.10
C MET A 291 17.12 9.62 29.48
N VAL A 292 16.32 10.13 28.54
CA VAL A 292 15.28 11.14 28.83
C VAL A 292 14.13 10.54 29.64
N ALA A 293 13.67 9.34 29.29
CA ALA A 293 12.52 8.71 29.93
C ALA A 293 12.82 8.16 31.34
N GLY A 294 14.03 7.66 31.58
CA GLY A 294 14.42 6.99 32.83
C GLY A 294 13.67 5.67 33.08
N PRO A 295 13.84 5.05 34.25
CA PRO A 295 13.11 3.84 34.62
C PRO A 295 11.59 4.12 34.66
N GLN A 296 10.76 3.15 34.32
CA GLN A 296 9.30 3.34 34.24
C GLN A 296 8.63 3.61 35.61
N ASN A 297 9.27 3.20 36.70
CA ASN A 297 8.94 3.55 38.09
C ASN A 297 10.08 4.36 38.76
N GLY A 298 10.88 5.08 37.96
CA GLY A 298 12.03 5.84 38.43
C GLY A 298 11.65 7.17 39.09
N LYS A 299 12.66 7.89 39.60
CA LYS A 299 12.50 9.32 39.88
C LYS A 299 12.48 10.07 38.54
N PRO A 300 11.61 11.06 38.34
CA PRO A 300 11.68 11.90 37.15
C PRO A 300 12.95 12.76 37.16
N LEU A 301 13.37 13.21 35.98
CA LEU A 301 14.41 14.24 35.84
C LEU A 301 14.00 15.53 36.55
N ALA A 302 14.99 16.29 37.03
CA ALA A 302 14.75 17.58 37.70
C ALA A 302 14.18 18.64 36.74
N ARG A 303 14.44 18.50 35.43
CA ARG A 303 13.80 19.26 34.35
C ARG A 303 13.80 18.48 33.03
N ALA A 304 12.96 18.93 32.09
CA ALA A 304 13.05 18.53 30.69
C ALA A 304 14.40 18.92 30.07
N VAL A 305 14.86 18.16 29.07
CA VAL A 305 16.06 18.48 28.27
C VAL A 305 15.73 19.50 27.17
N ASP A 306 16.73 20.23 26.67
CA ASP A 306 16.54 21.37 25.76
C ASP A 306 16.34 20.99 24.30
N SER A 307 16.96 19.90 23.82
CA SER A 307 16.65 19.31 22.51
C SER A 307 17.05 17.84 22.44
N LEU A 308 16.40 17.08 21.56
CA LEU A 308 16.69 15.66 21.33
C LEU A 308 16.79 15.41 19.82
N PHE A 309 17.97 14.97 19.35
CA PHE A 309 18.24 14.68 17.93
C PHE A 309 18.47 13.19 17.71
N LEU A 310 17.68 12.59 16.82
CA LEU A 310 17.61 11.13 16.59
C LEU A 310 17.96 10.83 15.13
N VAL A 311 19.24 10.60 14.85
CA VAL A 311 19.76 10.44 13.48
C VAL A 311 19.68 8.97 13.07
N GLN A 312 18.92 8.69 11.99
CA GLN A 312 18.64 7.34 11.50
C GLN A 312 18.21 6.36 12.61
N GLY A 313 17.11 6.70 13.28
CA GLY A 313 16.66 6.00 14.48
C GLY A 313 16.27 4.54 14.22
N ALA A 314 17.07 3.61 14.76
CA ALA A 314 16.84 2.17 14.69
C ALA A 314 15.91 1.67 15.83
N LEU A 315 14.76 2.33 15.98
CA LEU A 315 13.67 2.03 16.91
C LEU A 315 12.32 2.29 16.24
N SER A 316 11.24 1.73 16.81
CA SER A 316 9.92 1.69 16.16
C SER A 316 9.38 3.08 15.84
N LEU A 317 8.82 3.27 14.64
CA LEU A 317 8.13 4.52 14.27
C LEU A 317 7.03 4.92 15.27
N TRP A 318 6.41 3.93 15.92
CA TRP A 318 5.36 4.10 16.91
C TRP A 318 5.87 4.41 18.33
N SER A 319 7.18 4.44 18.58
CA SER A 319 7.77 4.54 19.93
C SER A 319 7.26 5.72 20.77
N TYR A 320 6.80 6.80 20.13
CA TYR A 320 6.33 8.02 20.80
C TYR A 320 4.80 8.23 20.72
N GLY A 321 4.09 7.37 19.98
CA GLY A 321 2.69 7.58 19.65
C GLY A 321 1.73 7.29 20.81
N ASN A 322 0.68 8.12 20.94
CA ASN A 322 -0.53 7.80 21.70
C ASN A 322 -1.50 6.93 20.90
N GLU A 323 -1.46 7.02 19.57
CA GLU A 323 -2.37 6.32 18.66
C GLU A 323 -1.57 5.36 17.76
N ILE A 324 -1.57 4.07 18.12
CA ILE A 324 -1.00 3.00 17.29
C ILE A 324 -2.15 2.27 16.59
N PRO A 325 -2.31 2.37 15.25
CA PRO A 325 -3.44 1.76 14.54
C PRO A 325 -3.56 0.25 14.74
N TYR A 326 -2.42 -0.41 14.90
CA TYR A 326 -2.27 -1.85 15.07
C TYR A 326 -2.40 -2.32 16.54
N ALA A 327 -2.50 -1.39 17.50
CA ALA A 327 -2.67 -1.70 18.92
C ALA A 327 -3.53 -0.62 19.60
N ILE A 328 -4.82 -0.61 19.25
CA ILE A 328 -5.81 0.35 19.76
C ILE A 328 -5.84 0.32 21.29
N GLY A 329 -5.60 1.49 21.91
CA GLY A 329 -5.55 1.65 23.37
C GLY A 329 -4.15 1.48 23.98
N SER A 330 -3.15 1.06 23.20
CA SER A 330 -1.73 1.05 23.60
C SER A 330 -1.02 2.29 23.07
N SER A 331 -0.11 2.84 23.89
CA SER A 331 0.84 3.89 23.48
C SER A 331 2.24 3.32 23.35
N GLY A 332 3.10 3.97 22.57
CA GLY A 332 4.50 3.57 22.40
C GLY A 332 5.30 3.74 23.68
N TYR A 333 6.32 2.90 23.87
CA TYR A 333 7.10 2.84 25.12
C TYR A 333 7.73 4.18 25.57
N PHE A 334 8.10 5.05 24.63
CA PHE A 334 8.65 6.38 24.89
C PHE A 334 7.60 7.50 24.77
N HIS A 335 6.30 7.20 24.62
CA HIS A 335 5.23 8.19 24.54
C HIS A 335 5.23 9.19 25.70
N ARG A 336 5.61 8.76 26.91
CA ARG A 336 5.76 9.65 28.08
C ARG A 336 6.72 10.83 27.87
N ILE A 337 7.70 10.72 26.97
CA ILE A 337 8.56 11.85 26.57
C ILE A 337 7.72 12.99 25.96
N VAL A 338 6.71 12.62 25.17
CA VAL A 338 5.76 13.56 24.54
C VAL A 338 4.63 13.95 25.49
N ALA A 339 4.10 13.03 26.30
CA ALA A 339 3.01 13.31 27.24
C ALA A 339 3.47 14.26 28.37
N ASP A 340 4.53 13.89 29.08
CA ASP A 340 5.03 14.62 30.25
C ASP A 340 5.88 15.85 29.85
N GLY A 341 6.21 15.99 28.56
CA GLY A 341 7.01 17.10 28.04
C GLY A 341 8.48 17.05 28.46
N LEU A 342 9.08 15.86 28.47
CA LEU A 342 10.46 15.65 28.92
C LEU A 342 11.52 16.25 27.98
N VAL A 343 11.12 16.71 26.80
CA VAL A 343 11.90 17.62 25.93
C VAL A 343 11.18 18.97 25.87
N ARG A 344 11.89 20.04 26.26
CA ARG A 344 11.42 21.43 26.29
C ARG A 344 11.42 22.06 24.89
N GLY A 345 12.52 21.90 24.17
CA GLY A 345 12.67 22.40 22.80
C GLY A 345 12.28 21.37 21.73
N PRO A 346 12.94 21.37 20.57
CA PRO A 346 12.58 20.50 19.47
C PRO A 346 13.07 19.06 19.68
N LEU A 347 12.23 18.10 19.31
CA LEU A 347 12.61 16.71 19.06
C LEU A 347 12.74 16.55 17.55
N ILE A 348 13.96 16.34 17.05
CA ILE A 348 14.27 16.27 15.62
C ILE A 348 14.73 14.85 15.30
N THR A 349 14.29 14.29 14.18
CA THR A 349 14.79 13.01 13.67
C THR A 349 15.05 13.06 12.18
N THR A 350 15.95 12.21 11.67
CA THR A 350 16.20 12.06 10.22
C THR A 350 15.70 10.72 9.71
N ARG A 351 15.21 10.70 8.46
CA ARG A 351 14.93 9.51 7.67
C ARG A 351 15.62 9.58 6.30
N SER A 352 15.97 8.44 5.71
CA SER A 352 16.46 8.37 4.32
C SER A 352 16.03 7.08 3.62
N VAL A 353 15.62 7.18 2.36
CA VAL A 353 15.36 5.99 1.51
C VAL A 353 16.61 5.17 1.19
N HIS A 354 17.80 5.74 1.39
CA HIS A 354 19.09 5.08 1.18
C HIS A 354 19.65 4.39 2.43
N ASP A 355 19.02 4.56 3.59
CA ASP A 355 19.31 3.76 4.78
C ASP A 355 18.66 2.38 4.63
N THR A 356 19.38 1.43 4.03
CA THR A 356 18.88 0.05 3.92
C THR A 356 18.92 -0.70 5.24
N ALA A 357 19.72 -0.28 6.24
CA ALA A 357 19.73 -0.90 7.55
C ALA A 357 18.38 -0.69 8.28
N VAL A 358 17.84 0.54 8.25
CA VAL A 358 16.56 0.88 8.89
C VAL A 358 15.37 0.74 7.93
N GLY A 359 15.57 0.96 6.63
CA GLY A 359 14.52 0.79 5.61
C GLY A 359 14.22 -0.67 5.24
N ARG A 360 15.24 -1.52 5.12
CA ARG A 360 15.09 -2.93 4.69
C ARG A 360 15.31 -3.93 5.82
N PHE A 361 16.38 -3.77 6.61
CA PHE A 361 16.74 -4.78 7.61
C PHE A 361 16.03 -4.62 8.97
N TYR A 362 15.60 -3.42 9.37
CA TYR A 362 14.81 -3.24 10.59
C TYR A 362 13.40 -3.87 10.50
N PRO A 363 12.60 -3.69 9.42
CA PRO A 363 11.31 -4.39 9.28
C PRO A 363 11.45 -5.91 9.24
N LEU A 364 12.46 -6.44 8.55
CA LEU A 364 12.79 -7.87 8.56
C LEU A 364 13.20 -8.32 9.98
N GLY A 365 14.01 -7.52 10.66
CA GLY A 365 14.45 -7.72 12.04
C GLY A 365 13.39 -7.51 13.13
N ALA A 366 12.15 -7.20 12.75
CA ALA A 366 11.01 -7.06 13.65
C ALA A 366 9.86 -8.03 13.33
N ARG A 367 9.90 -8.71 12.18
CA ARG A 367 8.77 -9.49 11.65
C ARG A 367 8.94 -11.00 11.80
N ILE A 368 7.83 -11.65 12.12
CA ILE A 368 7.59 -13.06 11.83
C ILE A 368 6.26 -13.15 11.09
N LYS A 369 6.29 -13.77 9.90
CA LYS A 369 5.21 -13.78 8.89
C LYS A 369 4.87 -12.38 8.33
N GLY A 370 4.22 -12.38 7.17
CA GLY A 370 3.91 -11.15 6.42
C GLY A 370 2.59 -10.53 6.85
N GLN A 371 2.54 -9.20 6.93
CA GLN A 371 1.32 -8.44 7.18
C GLN A 371 1.15 -7.35 6.12
N ARG A 372 -0.11 -7.14 5.70
CA ARG A 372 -0.58 -6.06 4.82
C ARG A 372 -0.78 -4.77 5.65
N LEU A 373 -0.78 -3.60 5.02
CA LEU A 373 -1.23 -2.38 5.70
C LEU A 373 -2.76 -2.35 5.69
N LEU A 374 -3.35 -2.59 6.86
CA LEU A 374 -4.79 -2.40 7.09
C LEU A 374 -5.01 -0.95 7.56
N GLY A 375 -5.60 -0.11 6.70
CA GLY A 375 -6.13 1.22 7.03
C GLY A 375 -5.13 2.33 7.42
N ALA A 376 -3.90 2.01 7.81
CA ALA A 376 -2.88 2.98 8.23
C ALA A 376 -1.92 3.36 7.09
N THR A 377 -1.54 4.64 7.01
CA THR A 377 -0.60 5.19 6.01
C THR A 377 0.87 4.77 6.21
N PHE A 378 1.17 4.01 7.27
CA PHE A 378 2.51 3.61 7.66
C PHE A 378 2.53 2.14 8.10
N PRO A 379 3.63 1.41 7.88
CA PRO A 379 3.70 -0.02 8.16
C PRO A 379 3.64 -0.30 9.66
N GLU A 380 3.15 -1.49 9.99
CA GLU A 380 3.14 -2.03 11.35
C GLU A 380 4.55 -2.04 11.96
N TYR A 381 5.48 -2.76 11.34
CA TYR A 381 6.87 -2.80 11.76
C TYR A 381 7.77 -1.98 10.84
N GLY A 382 8.30 -0.85 11.36
CA GLY A 382 9.23 0.02 10.66
C GLY A 382 10.07 0.86 11.63
N GLY A 383 11.21 1.35 11.16
CA GLY A 383 12.11 2.18 11.97
C GLY A 383 11.95 3.68 11.72
N ILE A 384 12.25 4.50 12.72
CA ILE A 384 12.23 5.96 12.63
C ILE A 384 13.16 6.47 11.50
N GLY A 385 14.32 5.86 11.28
CA GLY A 385 15.22 6.18 10.15
C GLY A 385 14.64 5.92 8.75
N ALA A 386 13.50 5.25 8.64
CA ALA A 386 12.79 5.05 7.38
C ALA A 386 11.52 5.93 7.28
N PHE A 387 10.75 6.07 8.36
CA PHE A 387 9.41 6.69 8.32
C PHE A 387 9.26 7.97 9.16
N GLY A 388 10.24 8.30 9.99
CA GLY A 388 10.11 9.30 11.06
C GLY A 388 9.32 8.77 12.26
N VAL A 389 9.02 9.66 13.21
CA VAL A 389 8.08 9.39 14.32
C VAL A 389 6.65 9.47 13.80
N GLN A 390 5.82 8.49 14.15
CA GLN A 390 4.40 8.41 13.76
C GLN A 390 3.48 8.06 14.95
N GLY A 391 2.17 8.21 14.76
CA GLY A 391 1.15 7.91 15.78
C GLY A 391 1.01 8.94 16.91
N VAL A 392 1.59 10.14 16.75
CA VAL A 392 1.47 11.24 17.73
C VAL A 392 0.33 12.17 17.31
N ALA A 393 -0.79 12.11 18.02
CA ALA A 393 -1.98 12.93 17.83
C ALA A 393 -2.09 14.05 18.88
N GLY A 394 -2.61 15.21 18.47
CA GLY A 394 -2.76 16.42 19.30
C GLY A 394 -1.73 17.51 18.99
N GLU A 395 -1.58 18.49 19.90
CA GLU A 395 -0.78 19.71 19.68
C GLU A 395 0.72 19.47 19.41
N ARG A 396 1.23 18.28 19.75
CA ARG A 396 2.63 17.85 19.58
C ARG A 396 2.84 16.91 18.38
N GLN A 397 1.89 16.87 17.43
CA GLN A 397 1.97 16.07 16.21
C GLN A 397 3.30 16.27 15.44
N ALA A 398 3.82 15.17 14.90
CA ALA A 398 5.04 15.18 14.10
C ALA A 398 4.86 15.99 12.81
N THR A 399 5.82 16.85 12.51
CA THR A 399 5.86 17.70 11.31
C THR A 399 6.93 17.19 10.34
N ASP A 400 6.51 16.76 9.16
CA ASP A 400 7.42 16.33 8.09
C ASP A 400 8.04 17.54 7.36
N MET A 401 9.36 17.52 7.16
CA MET A 401 10.13 18.55 6.45
C MET A 401 11.22 17.89 5.59
N ARG A 402 11.69 18.56 4.53
CA ARG A 402 12.83 18.09 3.70
C ARG A 402 14.12 18.75 4.17
N MET A 403 15.20 17.98 4.24
CA MET A 403 16.56 18.49 4.44
C MET A 403 17.09 19.04 3.11
N THR A 404 17.47 20.31 3.08
CA THR A 404 18.01 20.99 1.89
C THR A 404 19.36 21.62 2.20
N ALA A 405 20.24 21.70 1.20
CA ALA A 405 21.50 22.43 1.31
C ALA A 405 21.23 23.95 1.40
N GLY A 406 21.70 24.57 2.50
CA GLY A 406 21.44 25.98 2.85
C GLY A 406 20.44 26.13 4.00
N ASP A 407 20.64 27.16 4.82
CA ASP A 407 19.99 27.40 6.12
C ASP A 407 18.51 26.98 6.19
N LEU A 408 18.25 25.90 6.92
CA LEU A 408 16.91 25.54 7.40
C LEU A 408 16.55 26.45 8.56
N ALA A 409 15.78 27.51 8.26
CA ALA A 409 15.21 28.40 9.25
C ALA A 409 14.14 27.69 10.10
N PHE A 410 14.57 26.88 11.07
CA PHE A 410 13.70 26.26 12.06
C PHE A 410 13.17 27.31 13.05
N GLU A 411 11.96 27.80 12.81
CA GLU A 411 11.16 28.46 13.86
C GLU A 411 10.68 27.40 14.88
N CYS A 412 11.62 26.91 15.70
CA CYS A 412 11.38 25.91 16.73
C CYS A 412 10.36 26.42 17.76
N ALA A 413 9.16 25.83 17.70
CA ALA A 413 8.15 25.94 18.74
C ALA A 413 8.47 24.99 19.91
N GLU A 414 7.84 25.24 21.06
CA GLU A 414 8.03 24.42 22.26
C GLU A 414 7.43 23.02 22.06
N ALA A 415 8.20 21.99 22.44
CA ALA A 415 7.80 20.57 22.43
C ALA A 415 7.17 20.03 21.13
N ARG A 416 7.69 20.42 19.95
CA ARG A 416 7.31 19.82 18.65
C ARG A 416 8.28 18.76 18.15
N ILE A 417 7.74 17.80 17.41
CA ILE A 417 8.47 16.72 16.73
C ILE A 417 8.66 17.08 15.24
N TYR A 418 9.87 16.90 14.72
CA TYR A 418 10.24 17.22 13.34
C TYR A 418 10.88 16.01 12.65
N ASN A 419 10.25 15.51 11.60
CA ASN A 419 10.73 14.41 10.76
C ASN A 419 11.45 14.99 9.53
N LEU A 420 12.78 14.93 9.49
CA LEU A 420 13.58 15.44 8.38
C LEU A 420 13.84 14.34 7.36
N ASP A 421 13.28 14.47 6.16
CA ASP A 421 13.68 13.68 4.99
C ASP A 421 15.07 14.14 4.53
N ALA A 422 16.06 13.32 4.86
CA ALA A 422 17.47 13.54 4.55
C ALA A 422 17.95 12.70 3.35
N SER A 423 17.03 12.20 2.51
CA SER A 423 17.34 11.32 1.38
C SER A 423 18.31 11.93 0.36
N ASP A 424 18.30 13.25 0.16
CA ASP A 424 19.26 13.92 -0.74
C ASP A 424 20.68 13.99 -0.16
N VAL A 425 20.85 13.80 1.15
CA VAL A 425 22.08 14.06 1.92
C VAL A 425 22.69 12.75 2.42
N ILE A 426 21.95 12.02 3.26
CA ILE A 426 22.33 10.72 3.83
C ILE A 426 22.05 9.65 2.77
N ARG A 427 23.00 9.47 1.83
CA ARG A 427 22.82 8.65 0.62
C ARG A 427 24.05 7.85 0.19
N ASN A 428 25.21 8.10 0.78
CA ASN A 428 26.49 7.59 0.32
C ASN A 428 26.90 6.40 1.22
N GLY A 429 26.92 5.18 0.68
CA GLY A 429 27.36 4.02 1.46
C GLY A 429 27.27 2.72 0.66
N ASP A 430 28.16 1.78 0.99
CA ASP A 430 28.32 0.51 0.31
C ASP A 430 27.92 -0.70 1.20
N GLY A 431 27.81 -1.87 0.56
CA GLY A 431 27.38 -3.09 1.23
C GLY A 431 25.91 -3.05 1.72
N PRO A 432 25.52 -3.94 2.64
CA PRO A 432 24.11 -4.13 3.01
C PRO A 432 23.52 -3.00 3.87
N SER A 433 24.34 -2.17 4.52
CA SER A 433 23.88 -1.06 5.36
C SER A 433 23.48 0.19 4.58
N GLY A 434 23.94 0.34 3.33
CA GLY A 434 23.72 1.56 2.55
C GLY A 434 24.20 2.80 3.32
N ALA A 435 23.41 3.87 3.28
CA ALA A 435 23.75 5.16 3.88
C ALA A 435 23.57 5.24 5.42
N HIS A 436 23.35 4.13 6.14
CA HIS A 436 23.01 4.16 7.58
C HIS A 436 24.01 4.95 8.45
N SER A 437 25.31 4.88 8.13
CA SER A 437 26.39 5.55 8.88
C SER A 437 26.90 6.83 8.21
N ASP A 438 26.20 7.31 7.18
CA ASP A 438 26.53 8.47 6.35
C ASP A 438 25.96 9.77 6.94
N ILE A 439 26.27 10.02 8.23
CA ILE A 439 25.64 11.08 9.03
C ILE A 439 26.51 12.34 9.19
N ALA A 440 27.77 12.31 8.73
CA ALA A 440 28.77 13.34 8.98
C ALA A 440 28.72 14.48 7.93
N HIS A 441 27.52 14.94 7.59
CA HIS A 441 27.28 15.97 6.56
C HIS A 441 27.04 17.36 7.15
N PRO A 442 27.41 18.44 6.43
CA PRO A 442 27.13 19.83 6.85
C PRO A 442 25.66 20.08 7.15
N GLU A 443 24.72 19.51 6.39
CA GLU A 443 23.27 19.70 6.56
C GLU A 443 22.74 19.01 7.82
N VAL A 444 23.31 17.86 8.20
CA VAL A 444 22.97 17.14 9.44
C VAL A 444 23.55 17.87 10.65
N ALA A 445 24.77 18.39 10.53
CA ALA A 445 25.39 19.27 11.53
C ALA A 445 24.61 20.58 11.73
N HIS A 446 24.16 21.20 10.64
CA HIS A 446 23.31 22.39 10.65
C HIS A 446 21.97 22.11 11.36
N ALA A 447 21.29 21.01 11.02
CA ALA A 447 20.04 20.63 11.69
C ALA A 447 20.22 20.39 13.20
N PHE A 448 21.35 19.82 13.63
CA PHE A 448 21.70 19.71 15.05
C PHE A 448 21.86 21.09 15.72
N TRP A 449 22.64 22.00 15.11
CA TRP A 449 22.85 23.34 15.66
C TRP A 449 21.57 24.19 15.69
N ALA A 450 20.69 24.06 14.69
CA ALA A 450 19.36 24.68 14.71
C ALA A 450 18.49 24.13 15.85
N GLY A 451 18.56 22.82 16.13
CA GLY A 451 17.93 22.20 17.30
C GLY A 451 18.45 22.75 18.63
N VAL A 452 19.77 22.89 18.76
CA VAL A 452 20.42 23.52 19.93
C VAL A 452 19.97 24.97 20.10
N SER A 453 20.06 25.79 19.04
CA SER A 453 19.64 27.20 19.04
C SER A 453 18.16 27.38 19.41
N GLY A 454 17.28 26.52 18.89
CA GLY A 454 15.86 26.47 19.24
C GLY A 454 15.65 26.21 20.74
N GLY A 455 16.33 25.20 21.30
CA GLY A 455 16.31 24.91 22.74
C GLY A 455 16.80 26.09 23.59
N ILE A 456 17.90 26.74 23.19
CA ILE A 456 18.44 27.94 23.87
C ILE A 456 17.42 29.09 23.88
N GLY A 457 16.80 29.39 22.73
CA GLY A 457 15.79 30.44 22.60
C GLY A 457 14.56 30.18 23.48
N ILE A 458 14.11 28.92 23.53
CA ILE A 458 13.00 28.48 24.39
C ILE A 458 13.37 28.60 25.87
N ALA A 459 14.55 28.13 26.29
CA ALA A 459 15.03 28.25 27.67
C ALA A 459 15.11 29.72 28.13
N LYS A 460 15.57 30.63 27.25
CA LYS A 460 15.58 32.08 27.49
C LYS A 460 14.16 32.65 27.70
N ARG A 461 13.20 32.30 26.82
CA ARG A 461 11.79 32.72 26.97
C ARG A 461 11.17 32.18 28.27
N HIS A 462 11.41 30.92 28.61
CA HIS A 462 10.88 30.30 29.82
C HIS A 462 11.43 30.95 31.11
N ARG A 463 12.74 31.30 31.16
CA ARG A 463 13.31 32.08 32.27
C ARG A 463 12.67 33.46 32.39
N ALA A 464 12.48 34.18 31.28
CA ALA A 464 11.84 35.49 31.29
C ALA A 464 10.39 35.42 31.80
N ASN A 465 9.62 34.43 31.37
CA ASN A 465 8.23 34.23 31.80
C ASN A 465 8.13 33.84 33.30
N LEU A 466 9.12 33.10 33.84
CA LEU A 466 9.21 32.84 35.28
C LEU A 466 9.53 34.11 36.07
N ALA A 467 10.49 34.92 35.61
CA ALA A 467 10.88 36.17 36.26
C ALA A 467 9.80 37.26 36.21
N ALA A 468 8.89 37.20 35.23
CA ALA A 468 7.80 38.16 35.06
C ALA A 468 6.55 37.87 35.91
N ARG A 469 6.49 36.73 36.63
CA ARG A 469 5.35 36.40 37.51
C ARG A 469 5.51 37.03 38.90
N PRO A 470 4.54 37.81 39.40
CA PRO A 470 4.50 38.17 40.81
C PRO A 470 4.26 36.92 41.67
N ALA A 471 4.89 36.85 42.83
CA ALA A 471 4.80 35.69 43.71
C ALA A 471 3.40 35.58 44.35
N ALA A 472 2.72 34.46 44.10
CA ALA A 472 1.45 34.08 44.74
C ALA A 472 1.38 32.55 44.92
N ASP A 473 1.41 32.13 46.18
CA ASP A 473 1.05 30.86 46.83
C ASP A 473 0.97 29.55 46.02
N HIS A 474 1.73 28.55 46.51
CA HIS A 474 1.59 27.14 46.13
C HIS A 474 0.27 26.54 46.63
N VAL A 475 -0.52 25.96 45.71
CA VAL A 475 -1.55 24.96 46.05
C VAL A 475 -1.41 23.78 45.07
N ALA A 476 -1.41 22.56 45.60
CA ALA A 476 -1.28 21.33 44.81
C ALA A 476 -2.62 20.93 44.15
N PRO A 477 -2.60 20.25 42.98
CA PRO A 477 -3.82 19.86 42.28
C PRO A 477 -4.57 18.73 43.01
N ALA A 478 -5.83 18.99 43.37
CA ALA A 478 -6.75 17.99 43.92
C ALA A 478 -7.78 17.58 42.85
N ALA A 479 -7.98 16.27 42.67
CA ALA A 479 -8.96 15.73 41.73
C ALA A 479 -10.36 15.60 42.35
N LYS A 480 -11.43 15.89 41.57
CA LYS A 480 -12.64 15.03 41.44
C LYS A 480 -13.75 15.58 40.52
N THR A 481 -14.23 14.69 39.65
CA THR A 481 -15.66 14.33 39.42
C THR A 481 -16.73 15.40 39.10
N ILE A 482 -17.14 15.41 37.82
CA ILE A 482 -18.53 15.31 37.27
C ILE A 482 -19.69 15.88 38.11
N THR A 483 -20.43 16.88 37.58
CA THR A 483 -21.91 16.79 37.36
C THR A 483 -22.50 17.97 36.55
N ARG A 484 -23.75 17.79 36.07
CA ARG A 484 -24.54 18.74 35.26
C ARG A 484 -25.12 19.90 36.12
N GLY A 485 -25.35 21.09 35.53
CA GLY A 485 -26.22 22.11 36.14
C GLY A 485 -26.50 23.38 35.30
N ALA A 486 -27.79 23.67 35.08
CA ALA A 486 -28.43 24.97 34.78
C ALA A 486 -27.89 25.92 33.67
N MET A 487 -28.75 26.20 32.67
CA MET A 487 -28.65 27.31 31.71
C MET A 487 -29.71 28.39 32.04
N LEU A 488 -29.29 29.60 32.45
CA LEU A 488 -30.03 30.88 32.51
C LEU A 488 -28.98 32.01 32.54
N GLY A 489 -29.09 33.17 31.87
CA GLY A 489 -30.03 33.66 30.85
C GLY A 489 -29.85 35.18 30.61
N GLY A 490 -30.00 35.67 29.37
CA GLY A 490 -29.77 37.08 28.95
C GLY A 490 -28.59 37.22 27.97
N LYS A 491 -28.66 37.85 26.78
CA LYS A 491 -29.08 39.23 26.37
C LYS A 491 -28.09 40.29 26.89
N ASP A 492 -27.50 41.19 26.07
CA ASP A 492 -27.98 41.89 24.85
C ASP A 492 -26.92 42.00 23.69
N ALA A 493 -27.18 42.86 22.68
CA ALA A 493 -26.42 43.12 21.43
C ALA A 493 -26.12 44.65 21.27
N PRO A 494 -25.71 45.28 20.13
CA PRO A 494 -25.43 44.79 18.74
C PRO A 494 -24.21 45.46 17.99
N SER A 495 -24.16 45.29 16.64
CA SER A 495 -23.50 46.16 15.60
C SER A 495 -21.98 46.00 15.31
N ALA A 496 -21.42 46.29 14.10
CA ALA A 496 -21.95 46.35 12.71
C ALA A 496 -20.86 46.51 11.60
N GLY A 497 -21.17 46.14 10.34
CA GLY A 497 -20.48 46.52 9.07
C GLY A 497 -19.29 45.66 8.62
N SER A 498 -18.87 45.56 7.34
CA SER A 498 -19.42 45.85 5.99
C SER A 498 -18.58 45.04 4.95
N SER A 499 -18.71 45.00 3.60
CA SER A 499 -19.45 45.69 2.51
C SER A 499 -20.10 44.61 1.56
N ARG A 500 -20.58 44.72 0.30
CA ARG A 500 -20.66 45.66 -0.87
C ARG A 500 -19.40 45.82 -1.78
N SER A 501 -19.46 45.78 -3.12
CA SER A 501 -20.59 45.52 -4.07
C SER A 501 -20.13 45.16 -5.50
N SER A 502 -21.01 44.53 -6.30
CA SER A 502 -20.83 44.26 -7.74
C SER A 502 -21.50 45.33 -8.63
N ALA A 503 -20.86 45.70 -9.76
CA ALA A 503 -21.49 46.27 -10.98
C ALA A 503 -20.45 46.64 -12.08
N LEU A 504 -20.07 45.71 -12.98
CA LEU A 504 -19.36 46.09 -14.22
C LEU A 504 -19.53 45.12 -15.41
N ASP A 505 -19.44 43.80 -15.20
CA ASP A 505 -19.35 42.80 -16.29
C ASP A 505 -20.57 42.69 -17.23
N LYS A 506 -21.75 43.14 -16.81
CA LYS A 506 -23.00 42.94 -17.59
C LYS A 506 -23.12 43.79 -18.86
N GLN A 507 -22.18 44.69 -19.16
CA GLN A 507 -22.34 45.70 -20.20
C GLN A 507 -21.46 45.52 -21.46
N LEU A 508 -20.32 44.82 -21.41
CA LEU A 508 -19.40 44.72 -22.57
C LEU A 508 -19.82 43.69 -23.64
N ARG A 509 -20.43 42.56 -23.27
CA ARG A 509 -20.65 41.42 -24.20
C ARG A 509 -21.75 41.62 -25.26
N LYS A 510 -22.29 42.83 -25.43
CA LYS A 510 -23.42 43.12 -26.36
C LYS A 510 -23.00 43.80 -27.68
N MET A 511 -21.71 44.06 -27.91
CA MET A 511 -21.28 44.99 -28.98
C MET A 511 -20.62 44.39 -30.23
N LEU A 512 -20.27 43.10 -30.27
CA LEU A 512 -19.60 42.50 -31.44
C LEU A 512 -20.23 41.18 -31.86
N GLY A 513 -20.59 41.09 -33.13
CA GLY A 513 -21.10 39.87 -33.76
C GLY A 513 -20.95 39.93 -35.28
N THR A 514 -20.65 38.79 -35.89
CA THR A 514 -20.48 38.60 -37.34
C THR A 514 -21.17 37.31 -37.77
N LYS A 515 -21.54 37.20 -39.06
CA LYS A 515 -22.28 36.06 -39.63
C LYS A 515 -21.42 35.28 -40.64
N GLY A 516 -21.64 33.97 -40.70
CA GLY A 516 -21.88 33.28 -41.97
C GLY A 516 -20.88 32.21 -42.41
N ALA A 517 -21.29 30.95 -42.27
CA ALA A 517 -21.09 29.86 -43.23
C ALA A 517 -22.12 28.75 -42.92
N GLY A 518 -22.60 28.02 -43.93
CA GLY A 518 -23.63 26.98 -43.76
C GLY A 518 -23.06 25.57 -43.57
N ALA A 519 -23.73 24.75 -42.77
CA ALA A 519 -23.46 23.32 -42.61
C ALA A 519 -24.52 22.48 -43.34
N PRO A 520 -24.23 21.22 -43.74
CA PRO A 520 -25.21 20.32 -44.37
C PRO A 520 -26.37 19.96 -43.42
N PRO A 521 -27.52 19.51 -43.94
CA PRO A 521 -28.70 19.22 -43.14
C PRO A 521 -28.44 18.09 -42.13
N VAL A 522 -28.54 18.41 -40.85
CA VAL A 522 -28.53 17.44 -39.76
C VAL A 522 -29.82 16.63 -39.83
N ALA A 523 -29.74 15.30 -39.76
CA ALA A 523 -30.91 14.44 -39.66
C ALA A 523 -31.74 14.82 -38.40
N PRO A 524 -33.08 14.77 -38.46
CA PRO A 524 -33.91 15.18 -37.33
C PRO A 524 -33.59 14.29 -36.12
N ALA A 525 -33.13 14.91 -35.03
CA ALA A 525 -32.89 14.20 -33.78
C ALA A 525 -34.21 13.61 -33.28
N THR A 526 -34.21 12.32 -32.95
CA THR A 526 -35.37 11.67 -32.35
C THR A 526 -35.65 12.25 -30.95
N PRO A 527 -36.93 12.29 -30.52
CA PRO A 527 -37.29 12.83 -29.22
C PRO A 527 -36.76 11.93 -28.10
N LYS A 528 -35.99 12.51 -27.17
CA LYS A 528 -35.52 11.82 -25.96
C LYS A 528 -36.69 11.16 -25.22
N ARG A 529 -36.47 9.93 -24.75
CA ARG A 529 -37.42 9.17 -23.93
C ARG A 529 -36.88 8.97 -22.51
N TRP A 530 -37.76 8.57 -21.60
CA TRP A 530 -37.48 8.44 -20.18
C TRP A 530 -38.14 7.19 -19.61
N ILE A 531 -37.40 6.42 -18.78
CA ILE A 531 -38.02 5.47 -17.85
C ILE A 531 -38.48 6.30 -16.65
N ASN A 532 -39.78 6.35 -16.41
CA ASN A 532 -40.38 7.00 -15.26
C ASN A 532 -40.77 5.97 -14.21
N ALA A 533 -40.54 6.28 -12.94
CA ALA A 533 -41.03 5.54 -11.78
C ALA A 533 -42.06 6.38 -11.02
N SER A 534 -43.24 5.83 -10.75
CA SER A 534 -44.36 6.54 -10.12
C SER A 534 -45.27 5.59 -9.34
N PHE A 535 -45.84 6.03 -8.21
CA PHE A 535 -46.89 5.26 -7.53
C PHE A 535 -48.24 5.53 -8.21
N GLU A 536 -48.92 4.49 -8.68
CA GLU A 536 -50.24 4.64 -9.29
C GLU A 536 -51.31 4.88 -8.22
N GLY A 537 -52.14 5.92 -8.41
CA GLY A 537 -53.26 6.26 -7.53
C GLY A 537 -52.89 6.94 -6.21
N HIS A 538 -51.60 7.17 -5.94
CA HIS A 538 -51.11 7.90 -4.76
C HIS A 538 -50.79 9.37 -5.10
N ASP A 539 -51.04 10.29 -4.17
CA ASP A 539 -50.67 11.70 -4.33
C ASP A 539 -49.16 11.87 -4.08
N PRO A 540 -48.37 12.39 -5.04
CA PRO A 540 -46.94 12.65 -4.84
C PRO A 540 -46.62 13.60 -3.67
N ALA A 541 -47.58 14.39 -3.21
CA ALA A 541 -47.45 15.26 -2.03
C ALA A 541 -47.84 14.58 -0.69
N ALA A 542 -48.35 13.35 -0.72
CA ALA A 542 -48.70 12.59 0.48
C ALA A 542 -47.55 11.64 0.90
N PRO A 543 -47.25 11.51 2.21
CA PRO A 543 -46.21 10.60 2.68
C PRO A 543 -46.58 9.13 2.41
N LEU A 544 -45.57 8.33 2.09
CA LEU A 544 -45.65 6.88 2.23
C LEU A 544 -45.66 6.53 3.71
N LEU A 545 -46.51 5.59 4.12
CA LEU A 545 -46.69 5.17 5.51
C LEU A 545 -46.53 3.65 5.64
N PRO A 546 -45.85 3.14 6.68
CA PRO A 546 -45.70 1.69 6.87
C PRO A 546 -47.03 0.97 7.07
N GLY A 547 -47.13 -0.24 6.52
CA GLY A 547 -48.34 -1.08 6.58
C GLY A 547 -49.44 -0.72 5.58
N ASN A 548 -49.32 0.40 4.86
CA ASN A 548 -50.15 0.71 3.70
C ASN A 548 -49.52 0.11 2.43
N TRP A 549 -50.34 -0.43 1.54
CA TRP A 549 -49.91 -0.95 0.24
C TRP A 549 -50.05 0.11 -0.86
N TYR A 550 -49.00 0.24 -1.67
CA TYR A 550 -48.86 1.18 -2.78
C TYR A 550 -48.42 0.41 -4.03
N GLN A 551 -48.81 0.87 -5.22
CA GLN A 551 -48.42 0.21 -6.48
C GLN A 551 -47.36 1.03 -7.21
N LEU A 552 -46.09 0.61 -7.16
CA LEU A 552 -45.01 1.22 -7.92
C LEU A 552 -45.08 0.73 -9.38
N ALA A 553 -45.11 1.67 -10.32
CA ALA A 553 -45.08 1.39 -11.75
C ALA A 553 -43.87 2.03 -12.43
N PHE A 554 -43.22 1.27 -13.31
CA PHE A 554 -42.19 1.73 -14.23
C PHE A 554 -42.75 1.73 -15.66
N ASP A 555 -42.59 2.85 -16.38
CA ASP A 555 -42.96 2.93 -17.80
C ASP A 555 -42.07 3.88 -18.62
N VAL A 556 -41.98 3.60 -19.92
CA VAL A 556 -41.26 4.45 -20.88
C VAL A 556 -42.20 5.53 -21.42
N ASP A 557 -41.77 6.79 -21.38
CA ASP A 557 -42.52 7.93 -21.92
C ASP A 557 -41.61 8.89 -22.71
N VAL A 558 -42.21 9.81 -23.46
CA VAL A 558 -41.48 10.90 -24.16
C VAL A 558 -41.23 12.13 -23.29
N GLU A 559 -41.83 12.17 -22.10
CA GLU A 559 -41.70 13.27 -21.13
C GLU A 559 -41.16 12.77 -19.78
N VAL A 560 -40.47 13.67 -19.06
CA VAL A 560 -40.16 13.51 -17.64
C VAL A 560 -41.45 13.73 -16.85
N ARG A 561 -41.89 12.74 -16.09
CA ARG A 561 -43.05 12.91 -15.20
C ARG A 561 -42.68 13.74 -13.98
N PHE A 562 -43.20 14.96 -13.90
CA PHE A 562 -42.99 15.88 -12.78
C PHE A 562 -43.73 15.48 -11.49
N ASP A 563 -44.74 14.61 -11.66
CA ASP A 563 -45.46 13.81 -10.65
C ASP A 563 -44.73 12.50 -10.30
N GLY A 564 -43.69 12.14 -11.05
CA GLY A 564 -42.89 10.94 -10.82
C GLY A 564 -42.03 11.02 -9.56
N ILE A 565 -41.82 9.85 -8.95
CA ILE A 565 -40.81 9.61 -7.91
C ILE A 565 -39.43 9.92 -8.47
N GLY A 566 -39.19 9.48 -9.70
CA GLY A 566 -37.91 9.58 -10.37
C GLY A 566 -37.99 9.22 -11.85
N SER A 567 -37.07 9.78 -12.64
CA SER A 567 -36.97 9.53 -14.09
C SER A 567 -35.51 9.32 -14.48
N ALA A 568 -35.27 8.38 -15.39
CA ALA A 568 -33.97 8.12 -16.01
C ALA A 568 -34.09 8.29 -17.53
N GLU A 569 -33.07 8.82 -18.21
CA GLU A 569 -33.11 8.89 -19.68
C GLU A 569 -33.09 7.46 -20.25
N PHE A 570 -34.04 7.17 -21.15
CA PHE A 570 -34.21 5.88 -21.81
C PHE A 570 -33.51 5.93 -23.17
N ASN A 571 -32.47 5.12 -23.34
CA ASN A 571 -31.76 5.03 -24.61
C ASN A 571 -32.62 4.29 -25.66
N GLU A 572 -32.93 4.96 -26.77
CA GLU A 572 -33.81 4.44 -27.81
C GLU A 572 -33.31 3.15 -28.47
N GLY A 573 -31.99 2.96 -28.52
CA GLY A 573 -31.40 1.73 -29.05
C GLY A 573 -31.67 0.49 -28.18
N ALA A 574 -32.28 0.64 -27.00
CA ALA A 574 -32.86 -0.47 -26.25
C ALA A 574 -34.05 -1.12 -26.99
N VAL A 575 -34.64 -0.44 -27.99
CA VAL A 575 -35.81 -0.91 -28.75
C VAL A 575 -35.55 -1.09 -30.24
N ALA A 576 -34.59 -0.36 -30.81
CA ALA A 576 -34.45 -0.10 -32.26
C ALA A 576 -34.39 -1.33 -33.19
N ASP A 577 -33.96 -2.50 -32.71
CA ASP A 577 -33.72 -3.69 -33.56
C ASP A 577 -34.88 -4.72 -33.58
N ALA A 578 -36.06 -4.39 -33.03
CA ALA A 578 -37.20 -5.31 -32.89
C ALA A 578 -37.98 -5.64 -34.20
N GLY A 579 -37.39 -5.40 -35.37
CA GLY A 579 -38.15 -5.29 -36.62
C GLY A 579 -39.20 -4.19 -36.51
N THR A 580 -40.43 -4.42 -36.99
CA THR A 580 -41.57 -3.50 -36.81
C THR A 580 -42.39 -3.79 -35.53
N GLY A 581 -41.78 -4.41 -34.51
CA GLY A 581 -42.46 -4.92 -33.32
C GLY A 581 -42.19 -4.15 -32.02
N ASP A 582 -42.83 -4.60 -30.94
CA ASP A 582 -42.61 -4.12 -29.57
C ASP A 582 -41.53 -4.96 -28.87
N VAL A 583 -40.70 -4.33 -28.04
CA VAL A 583 -39.79 -5.03 -27.12
C VAL A 583 -40.48 -5.25 -25.78
N THR A 584 -40.23 -6.40 -25.16
CA THR A 584 -40.55 -6.64 -23.74
C THR A 584 -39.31 -6.36 -22.90
N LEU A 585 -39.40 -5.39 -21.99
CA LEU A 585 -38.38 -5.13 -20.97
C LEU A 585 -38.84 -5.75 -19.65
N THR A 586 -37.95 -6.52 -19.04
CA THR A 586 -38.15 -7.09 -17.69
C THR A 586 -37.56 -6.12 -16.67
N VAL A 587 -38.37 -5.70 -15.70
CA VAL A 587 -37.92 -4.94 -14.54
C VAL A 587 -37.88 -5.89 -13.35
N GLN A 588 -36.72 -5.92 -12.67
CA GLN A 588 -36.51 -6.66 -11.43
C GLN A 588 -36.22 -5.65 -10.32
N ILE A 589 -36.96 -5.71 -9.21
CA ILE A 589 -36.76 -4.82 -8.06
C ILE A 589 -36.15 -5.55 -6.87
N ASP A 590 -35.29 -4.83 -6.16
CA ASP A 590 -34.72 -5.24 -4.88
C ASP A 590 -34.77 -4.11 -3.84
N THR A 591 -35.04 -4.51 -2.60
CA THR A 591 -35.15 -3.67 -1.41
C THR A 591 -35.26 -4.57 -0.18
N ASP A 592 -34.92 -4.01 1.00
CA ASP A 592 -35.19 -4.57 2.33
C ASP A 592 -36.07 -3.65 3.18
N ASP A 593 -36.58 -2.56 2.59
CA ASP A 593 -37.35 -1.52 3.28
C ASP A 593 -38.85 -1.60 2.98
N PHE A 594 -39.25 -2.45 2.03
CA PHE A 594 -40.62 -2.70 1.61
C PHE A 594 -40.91 -4.21 1.56
N ASP A 595 -42.10 -4.61 1.99
CA ASP A 595 -42.74 -5.87 1.62
C ASP A 595 -43.21 -5.80 0.15
N LEU A 596 -43.24 -6.91 -0.59
CA LEU A 596 -43.45 -6.95 -2.04
C LEU A 596 -44.38 -8.11 -2.46
N SER A 597 -45.39 -7.83 -3.29
CA SER A 597 -46.23 -8.88 -3.93
C SER A 597 -45.47 -9.70 -4.99
N GLY A 598 -44.40 -9.14 -5.56
CA GLY A 598 -43.52 -9.78 -6.53
C GLY A 598 -42.26 -8.95 -6.79
N ARG A 599 -41.20 -9.60 -7.26
CA ARG A 599 -39.89 -8.97 -7.51
C ARG A 599 -39.53 -8.79 -8.99
N VAL A 600 -40.31 -9.37 -9.90
CA VAL A 600 -40.10 -9.29 -11.37
C VAL A 600 -41.42 -8.95 -12.05
N SER A 601 -41.39 -7.99 -12.98
CA SER A 601 -42.55 -7.51 -13.73
C SER A 601 -42.12 -7.03 -15.12
N GLN A 602 -43.03 -6.86 -16.08
CA GLN A 602 -42.69 -6.58 -17.49
C GLN A 602 -43.45 -5.40 -18.09
N MET A 603 -42.76 -4.64 -18.95
CA MET A 603 -43.34 -3.57 -19.77
C MET A 603 -43.06 -3.78 -21.26
N ARG A 604 -44.06 -3.50 -22.10
CA ARG A 604 -43.92 -3.51 -23.57
C ARG A 604 -43.68 -2.10 -24.09
N VAL A 605 -42.65 -1.93 -24.89
CA VAL A 605 -42.19 -0.63 -25.39
C VAL A 605 -42.05 -0.67 -26.92
N PRO A 606 -42.70 0.25 -27.66
CA PRO A 606 -42.55 0.35 -29.11
C PRO A 606 -41.25 1.03 -29.51
N LEU A 607 -40.81 0.76 -30.75
CA LEU A 607 -39.60 1.31 -31.39
C LEU A 607 -39.35 2.79 -31.08
N SER A 608 -40.38 3.62 -31.14
CA SER A 608 -40.37 5.05 -30.83
C SER A 608 -41.64 5.44 -30.08
N GLY A 609 -41.58 6.52 -29.29
CA GLY A 609 -42.70 6.95 -28.46
C GLY A 609 -42.87 6.17 -27.15
N LYS A 610 -44.06 6.33 -26.55
CA LYS A 610 -44.44 5.87 -25.20
C LYS A 610 -44.70 4.36 -25.15
N GLY A 611 -44.39 3.72 -24.02
CA GLY A 611 -44.67 2.32 -23.75
C GLY A 611 -46.16 1.98 -23.72
N HIS A 612 -46.51 0.77 -24.15
CA HIS A 612 -47.88 0.26 -24.18
C HIS A 612 -48.36 -0.24 -22.82
N THR A 613 -47.44 -0.81 -22.03
CA THR A 613 -47.73 -1.35 -20.69
C THR A 613 -46.69 -0.87 -19.68
N ARG A 614 -46.95 -1.13 -18.40
CA ARG A 614 -46.12 -0.69 -17.27
C ARG A 614 -45.75 -1.90 -16.41
N ALA A 615 -44.50 -1.97 -15.98
CA ALA A 615 -44.05 -2.98 -15.02
C ALA A 615 -44.48 -2.54 -13.62
N ARG A 616 -45.41 -3.28 -13.02
CA ARG A 616 -46.06 -2.96 -11.73
C ARG A 616 -45.58 -3.89 -10.62
N PHE A 617 -45.52 -3.33 -9.41
CA PHE A 617 -45.15 -4.00 -8.17
C PHE A 617 -46.00 -3.43 -7.03
N ASP A 618 -46.74 -4.27 -6.31
CA ASP A 618 -47.45 -3.84 -5.10
C ASP A 618 -46.51 -3.99 -3.90
N MET A 619 -46.45 -2.97 -3.04
CA MET A 619 -45.47 -2.89 -1.98
C MET A 619 -45.94 -2.10 -0.76
N SER A 620 -45.47 -2.49 0.42
CA SER A 620 -45.76 -1.79 1.69
C SER A 620 -44.45 -1.44 2.40
N PRO A 621 -44.19 -0.17 2.78
CA PRO A 621 -43.02 0.16 3.59
C PRO A 621 -43.02 -0.59 4.92
N LEU A 622 -41.85 -1.04 5.37
CA LEU A 622 -41.67 -1.78 6.62
C LEU A 622 -41.37 -0.88 7.83
N LYS A 623 -40.88 0.35 7.58
CA LYS A 623 -40.44 1.31 8.61
C LYS A 623 -40.57 2.75 8.14
N ASN A 624 -40.57 3.70 9.09
CA ASN A 624 -40.39 5.12 8.81
C ASN A 624 -38.89 5.47 8.67
N GLY A 625 -38.59 6.61 8.04
CA GLY A 625 -37.22 7.09 7.78
C GLY A 625 -36.69 6.65 6.41
N PRO A 626 -35.37 6.68 6.19
CA PRO A 626 -34.79 6.44 4.87
C PRO A 626 -35.00 4.99 4.41
N ALA A 627 -35.37 4.86 3.13
CA ALA A 627 -35.61 3.60 2.44
C ALA A 627 -35.08 3.66 1.00
N SER A 628 -34.73 2.53 0.39
CA SER A 628 -34.31 2.46 -1.02
C SER A 628 -34.96 1.33 -1.80
N ILE A 629 -35.10 1.52 -3.12
CA ILE A 629 -35.48 0.48 -4.08
C ILE A 629 -34.49 0.55 -5.25
N LYS A 630 -33.87 -0.58 -5.57
CA LYS A 630 -33.02 -0.76 -6.74
C LYS A 630 -33.80 -1.52 -7.81
N ALA A 631 -34.00 -0.90 -8.97
CA ALA A 631 -34.69 -1.49 -10.12
C ALA A 631 -33.68 -1.76 -11.24
N THR A 632 -33.47 -3.04 -11.57
CA THR A 632 -32.66 -3.50 -12.70
C THR A 632 -33.58 -3.75 -13.89
N ILE A 633 -33.32 -3.08 -15.01
CA ILE A 633 -34.02 -3.25 -16.27
C ILE A 633 -33.18 -4.13 -17.20
N LEU A 634 -33.79 -5.23 -17.64
CA LEU A 634 -33.21 -6.25 -18.50
C LEU A 634 -33.98 -6.32 -19.83
N ARG A 635 -33.28 -6.71 -20.89
CA ARG A 635 -33.86 -7.10 -22.17
C ARG A 635 -33.24 -8.42 -22.59
N ASP A 636 -34.06 -9.43 -22.87
CA ASP A 636 -33.58 -10.72 -23.41
C ASP A 636 -32.40 -11.30 -22.59
N GLY A 637 -32.50 -11.24 -21.25
CA GLY A 637 -31.45 -11.62 -20.28
C GLY A 637 -30.32 -10.59 -20.06
N ASN A 638 -30.09 -9.70 -21.02
CA ASN A 638 -29.02 -8.71 -20.99
C ASN A 638 -29.33 -7.52 -20.07
N PHE A 639 -28.33 -7.04 -19.32
CA PHE A 639 -28.42 -5.80 -18.56
C PHE A 639 -28.57 -4.55 -19.46
N VAL A 640 -29.60 -3.75 -19.19
CA VAL A 640 -29.84 -2.45 -19.84
C VAL A 640 -29.46 -1.31 -18.90
N GLN A 641 -30.12 -1.23 -17.75
CA GLN A 641 -30.08 -0.06 -16.88
C GLN A 641 -30.41 -0.44 -15.44
N GLN A 642 -29.91 0.33 -14.47
CA GLN A 642 -30.20 0.21 -13.06
C GLN A 642 -30.63 1.60 -12.53
N MET A 643 -31.78 1.66 -11.86
CA MET A 643 -32.30 2.86 -11.22
C MET A 643 -32.37 2.61 -9.71
N GLU A 644 -31.60 3.36 -8.94
CA GLU A 644 -31.70 3.37 -7.48
C GLU A 644 -32.55 4.57 -7.05
N LEU A 645 -33.65 4.29 -6.35
CA LEU A 645 -34.64 5.24 -5.86
C LEU A 645 -34.50 5.35 -4.34
N SER A 646 -34.21 6.53 -3.80
CA SER A 646 -34.10 6.76 -2.34
C SER A 646 -35.27 7.59 -1.80
N PHE A 647 -35.97 7.09 -0.79
CA PHE A 647 -37.19 7.65 -0.19
C PHE A 647 -36.98 8.05 1.28
N GLU A 648 -37.84 8.93 1.80
CA GLU A 648 -38.00 9.20 3.24
C GLU A 648 -39.44 8.86 3.65
N ILE A 649 -39.63 7.74 4.34
CA ILE A 649 -40.94 7.20 4.71
C ILE A 649 -41.49 7.92 5.96
N GLY A 650 -42.76 8.33 5.94
CA GLY A 650 -43.43 9.02 7.04
C GLY A 650 -43.18 10.54 7.13
N ALA A 651 -42.36 11.12 6.25
CA ALA A 651 -42.10 12.56 6.23
C ALA A 651 -43.04 13.32 5.28
N ALA A 652 -43.62 14.43 5.74
CA ALA A 652 -44.23 15.42 4.85
C ALA A 652 -43.13 16.14 4.06
N LEU A 653 -43.33 16.35 2.75
CA LEU A 653 -42.25 16.55 1.79
C LEU A 653 -41.36 17.79 2.00
N GLU A 654 -40.07 17.58 1.76
CA GLU A 654 -39.32 18.35 0.73
C GLU A 654 -38.48 17.45 -0.19
N SER A 655 -38.10 16.23 0.24
CA SER A 655 -37.35 15.28 -0.57
C SER A 655 -38.21 14.58 -1.63
N ARG A 656 -38.16 15.08 -2.87
CA ARG A 656 -38.30 14.20 -4.05
C ARG A 656 -37.29 13.05 -3.92
N ALA A 657 -37.68 11.85 -4.33
CA ALA A 657 -36.76 10.71 -4.26
C ALA A 657 -35.52 10.98 -5.12
N LYS A 658 -34.35 10.65 -4.57
CA LYS A 658 -33.10 10.76 -5.33
C LYS A 658 -33.01 9.56 -6.26
N VAL A 659 -32.75 9.83 -7.55
CA VAL A 659 -32.46 8.79 -8.53
C VAL A 659 -30.96 8.78 -8.79
N ALA A 660 -30.30 7.66 -8.51
CA ALA A 660 -29.02 7.35 -9.13
C ALA A 660 -29.25 6.38 -10.29
N THR A 661 -28.70 6.72 -11.47
CA THR A 661 -28.83 5.89 -12.68
C THR A 661 -27.47 5.33 -13.07
N ARG A 662 -27.36 4.00 -13.11
CA ARG A 662 -26.21 3.26 -13.66
C ARG A 662 -26.72 2.47 -14.87
N GLY A 663 -25.91 2.16 -15.87
CA GLY A 663 -26.43 1.46 -17.04
C GLY A 663 -25.46 1.27 -18.18
N ARG A 664 -25.93 0.54 -19.19
CA ARG A 664 -25.29 0.34 -20.48
C ARG A 664 -26.10 1.09 -21.55
N PRO A 665 -25.49 1.92 -22.41
CA PRO A 665 -26.20 2.45 -23.57
C PRO A 665 -26.40 1.30 -24.57
N LEU A 666 -27.62 0.76 -24.63
CA LEU A 666 -28.02 -0.06 -25.77
C LEU A 666 -28.19 0.85 -26.99
N SER A 667 -27.26 0.76 -27.94
CA SER A 667 -27.42 1.25 -29.31
C SER A 667 -26.73 0.35 -30.35
N SER A 668 -26.63 -0.93 -30.01
CA SER A 668 -26.64 -2.05 -30.96
C SER A 668 -27.23 -3.25 -30.23
N SER A 669 -28.55 -3.44 -30.31
CA SER A 669 -29.19 -4.68 -29.84
C SER A 669 -29.30 -5.73 -30.97
N THR A 670 -28.98 -5.32 -32.20
CA THR A 670 -28.38 -6.19 -33.21
C THR A 670 -27.10 -6.83 -32.66
N MET A 671 -27.09 -8.17 -32.64
CA MET A 671 -25.99 -9.09 -32.27
C MET A 671 -25.59 -9.24 -30.80
N LEU A 672 -26.19 -8.54 -29.82
CA LEU A 672 -26.04 -8.97 -28.43
C LEU A 672 -26.77 -10.31 -28.24
N ARG A 673 -26.02 -11.40 -28.08
CA ARG A 673 -26.61 -12.71 -27.82
C ARG A 673 -27.17 -12.71 -26.38
N PRO A 674 -28.23 -13.47 -26.07
CA PRO A 674 -28.66 -13.67 -24.69
C PRO A 674 -27.48 -14.10 -23.82
N ARG A 675 -27.46 -13.65 -22.56
CA ARG A 675 -26.61 -14.25 -21.52
C ARG A 675 -27.47 -15.17 -20.68
N ASP A 676 -26.96 -16.36 -20.46
CA ASP A 676 -27.66 -17.44 -19.75
C ASP A 676 -27.71 -17.15 -18.25
N ILE A 677 -26.67 -16.45 -17.75
CA ILE A 677 -26.55 -16.00 -16.36
C ILE A 677 -26.00 -14.57 -16.33
N GLY A 678 -26.59 -13.73 -15.48
CA GLY A 678 -25.98 -12.49 -15.02
C GLY A 678 -25.84 -12.45 -13.50
N LEU A 679 -24.74 -11.86 -13.02
CA LEU A 679 -24.50 -11.58 -11.61
C LEU A 679 -24.21 -10.09 -11.43
N SER A 680 -24.86 -9.45 -10.45
CA SER A 680 -24.56 -8.09 -9.99
C SER A 680 -24.11 -8.16 -8.55
N ILE A 681 -22.89 -7.70 -8.26
CA ILE A 681 -22.30 -7.76 -6.92
C ILE A 681 -21.79 -6.37 -6.54
N GLU A 682 -22.33 -5.83 -5.46
CA GLU A 682 -22.08 -4.45 -5.03
C GLU A 682 -21.77 -4.39 -3.52
N PRO A 683 -20.85 -3.49 -3.07
CA PRO A 683 -20.50 -3.37 -1.65
C PRO A 683 -21.65 -2.84 -0.82
N ARG A 684 -21.86 -3.42 0.37
CA ARG A 684 -22.86 -2.96 1.33
C ARG A 684 -22.42 -3.31 2.74
N GLY A 685 -22.21 -2.31 3.60
CA GLY A 685 -21.76 -2.52 4.97
C GLY A 685 -20.37 -3.19 5.01
N ASP A 686 -20.29 -4.33 5.70
CA ASP A 686 -19.09 -5.15 5.91
C ASP A 686 -18.86 -6.26 4.86
N GLY A 687 -19.69 -6.30 3.82
CA GLY A 687 -19.67 -7.35 2.80
C GLY A 687 -20.35 -6.91 1.51
N TYR A 688 -20.90 -7.87 0.75
CA TYR A 688 -21.47 -7.59 -0.57
C TYR A 688 -22.88 -8.17 -0.69
N ASP A 689 -23.75 -7.48 -1.45
CA ASP A 689 -25.00 -8.06 -1.90
C ASP A 689 -24.81 -8.58 -3.34
N CYS A 690 -25.22 -9.82 -3.57
CA CYS A 690 -25.12 -10.51 -4.85
C CYS A 690 -26.54 -10.79 -5.38
N ILE A 691 -26.84 -10.33 -6.59
CA ILE A 691 -28.10 -10.57 -7.29
C ILE A 691 -27.78 -11.39 -8.54
N VAL A 692 -28.48 -12.51 -8.73
CA VAL A 692 -28.30 -13.42 -9.86
C VAL A 692 -29.60 -13.44 -10.67
N TRP A 693 -29.49 -13.36 -12.01
CA TRP A 693 -30.60 -13.53 -12.95
C TRP A 693 -30.23 -14.49 -14.09
N GLY A 694 -31.25 -15.02 -14.75
CA GLY A 694 -31.16 -16.09 -15.74
C GLY A 694 -32.50 -16.85 -15.74
N PRO A 695 -32.50 -18.19 -15.84
CA PRO A 695 -33.68 -19.03 -15.61
C PRO A 695 -34.35 -18.82 -14.24
N VAL A 696 -33.60 -18.34 -13.24
CA VAL A 696 -34.07 -17.97 -11.90
C VAL A 696 -33.56 -16.58 -11.51
N SER A 697 -34.30 -15.91 -10.61
CA SER A 697 -33.88 -14.67 -9.96
C SER A 697 -33.62 -14.95 -8.48
N ALA A 698 -32.38 -14.80 -8.03
CA ALA A 698 -31.96 -14.99 -6.64
C ALA A 698 -31.21 -13.77 -6.11
N ARG A 699 -31.24 -13.56 -4.80
CA ARG A 699 -30.37 -12.60 -4.10
C ARG A 699 -29.73 -13.28 -2.90
N ALA A 700 -28.45 -13.05 -2.70
CA ALA A 700 -27.66 -13.56 -1.60
C ALA A 700 -26.87 -12.43 -0.92
N ARG A 701 -26.72 -12.54 0.40
CA ARG A 701 -25.77 -11.74 1.17
C ARG A 701 -24.44 -12.49 1.23
N LEU A 702 -23.37 -11.93 0.65
CA LEU A 702 -22.02 -12.47 0.73
C LEU A 702 -21.31 -11.83 1.95
N PRO A 703 -21.05 -12.59 3.03
CA PRO A 703 -20.51 -12.07 4.29
C PRO A 703 -18.97 -12.08 4.24
N VAL A 704 -18.43 -11.46 3.20
CA VAL A 704 -17.02 -11.52 2.82
C VAL A 704 -16.46 -10.11 2.86
N THR A 705 -15.58 -9.81 3.82
CA THR A 705 -14.99 -8.47 3.94
C THR A 705 -14.00 -8.20 2.80
N SER A 706 -13.81 -6.93 2.46
CA SER A 706 -12.90 -6.52 1.39
C SER A 706 -11.43 -6.90 1.67
N ASP A 707 -10.97 -6.87 2.92
CA ASP A 707 -9.62 -7.30 3.33
C ASP A 707 -9.40 -8.83 3.21
N TYR A 708 -10.42 -9.60 3.59
CA TYR A 708 -10.39 -11.06 3.47
C TYR A 708 -10.43 -11.47 1.99
N LEU A 709 -11.23 -10.78 1.19
CA LEU A 709 -11.32 -11.00 -0.24
C LEU A 709 -10.04 -10.61 -0.99
N ASP A 710 -9.42 -9.48 -0.63
CA ASP A 710 -8.11 -9.06 -1.16
C ASP A 710 -7.03 -10.13 -0.88
N SER A 711 -7.06 -10.71 0.32
CA SER A 711 -6.19 -11.83 0.70
C SER A 711 -6.48 -13.11 -0.07
N ALA A 712 -7.76 -13.41 -0.36
CA ALA A 712 -8.19 -14.58 -1.13
C ALA A 712 -7.81 -14.48 -2.62
N ILE A 713 -8.01 -13.32 -3.23
CA ILE A 713 -7.64 -13.06 -4.63
C ILE A 713 -6.11 -13.14 -4.79
N ASP A 714 -5.34 -12.56 -3.87
CA ASP A 714 -3.88 -12.68 -3.93
C ASP A 714 -3.37 -14.11 -3.72
N ALA A 715 -4.05 -14.94 -2.93
CA ALA A 715 -3.72 -16.37 -2.84
C ALA A 715 -3.93 -17.09 -4.19
N MET A 716 -4.98 -16.74 -4.93
CA MET A 716 -5.21 -17.24 -6.30
C MET A 716 -4.11 -16.75 -7.27
N ARG A 717 -3.71 -15.47 -7.19
CA ARG A 717 -2.62 -14.90 -8.00
C ARG A 717 -1.26 -15.54 -7.65
N GLN A 718 -1.00 -15.87 -6.39
CA GLN A 718 0.20 -16.61 -5.96
C GLN A 718 0.18 -18.06 -6.44
N ALA A 719 -0.97 -18.74 -6.42
CA ALA A 719 -1.11 -20.06 -7.01
C ALA A 719 -0.79 -20.05 -8.51
N LEU A 720 -1.26 -19.03 -9.23
CA LEU A 720 -0.99 -18.81 -10.65
C LEU A 720 0.49 -18.50 -10.94
N MET A 721 1.14 -17.64 -10.14
CA MET A 721 2.59 -17.44 -10.19
C MET A 721 3.37 -18.74 -9.97
N SER A 722 2.98 -19.56 -8.99
CA SER A 722 3.62 -20.87 -8.76
C SER A 722 3.34 -21.92 -9.84
N VAL A 723 2.50 -21.63 -10.85
CA VAL A 723 2.46 -22.35 -12.12
C VAL A 723 3.50 -21.77 -13.10
N VAL A 724 3.51 -20.45 -13.27
CA VAL A 724 4.50 -19.74 -14.12
C VAL A 724 5.95 -20.03 -13.69
N GLU A 725 6.19 -20.27 -12.41
CA GLU A 725 7.50 -20.59 -11.81
C GLU A 725 7.85 -22.08 -11.77
N GLN A 726 7.04 -23.00 -12.34
CA GLN A 726 7.38 -24.43 -12.29
C GLN A 726 8.61 -24.76 -13.14
N THR A 727 9.59 -25.37 -12.48
CA THR A 727 10.81 -25.90 -13.10
C THR A 727 10.77 -27.41 -13.30
N GLU A 728 11.55 -27.87 -14.28
CA GLU A 728 11.79 -29.27 -14.61
C GLU A 728 13.29 -29.43 -14.91
N ASN A 729 14.02 -30.14 -14.06
CA ASN A 729 15.51 -30.18 -14.12
C ASN A 729 16.13 -28.75 -14.11
N ASP A 730 15.58 -27.87 -13.28
CA ASP A 730 15.87 -26.44 -13.17
C ASP A 730 15.46 -25.55 -14.36
N ASP A 731 15.02 -26.09 -15.50
CA ASP A 731 14.47 -25.32 -16.62
C ASP A 731 13.07 -24.76 -16.28
N PRO A 732 12.80 -23.44 -16.37
CA PRO A 732 11.48 -22.86 -16.10
C PRO A 732 10.51 -23.13 -17.26
N VAL A 733 9.67 -24.15 -17.08
CA VAL A 733 8.85 -24.79 -18.11
C VAL A 733 7.89 -23.80 -18.78
N PHE A 734 7.03 -23.17 -17.97
CA PHE A 734 5.98 -22.27 -18.46
C PHE A 734 6.52 -20.92 -18.99
N GLN A 735 7.83 -20.66 -18.84
CA GLN A 735 8.46 -19.42 -19.28
C GLN A 735 9.20 -19.56 -20.61
N THR A 736 9.75 -20.75 -20.89
CA THR A 736 10.64 -21.01 -22.03
C THR A 736 9.98 -21.76 -23.19
N ARG A 737 8.83 -22.42 -22.96
CA ARG A 737 8.17 -23.27 -23.95
C ARG A 737 6.65 -23.15 -23.92
N ILE A 738 6.05 -23.07 -25.11
CA ILE A 738 4.59 -23.11 -25.28
C ILE A 738 4.06 -24.52 -24.99
N GLY A 739 4.77 -25.56 -25.44
CA GLY A 739 4.46 -26.97 -25.16
C GLY A 739 4.90 -27.40 -23.76
N ILE A 740 3.92 -27.79 -22.94
CA ILE A 740 4.08 -28.16 -21.53
C ILE A 740 3.99 -29.69 -21.39
N PRO A 741 4.92 -30.36 -20.67
CA PRO A 741 4.83 -31.79 -20.39
C PRO A 741 3.55 -32.15 -19.61
N PRO A 742 2.90 -33.30 -19.88
CA PRO A 742 1.66 -33.70 -19.22
C PRO A 742 1.73 -33.70 -17.68
N GLU A 743 2.89 -34.06 -17.10
CA GLU A 743 3.08 -34.06 -15.64
C GLU A 743 3.08 -32.64 -15.05
N GLN A 744 3.71 -31.67 -15.71
CA GLN A 744 3.70 -30.26 -15.29
C GLN A 744 2.31 -29.63 -15.52
N SER A 745 1.60 -30.03 -16.58
CA SER A 745 0.21 -29.64 -16.81
C SER A 745 -0.73 -30.18 -15.73
N ALA A 746 -0.59 -31.46 -15.34
CA ALA A 746 -1.37 -32.07 -14.26
C ALA A 746 -1.04 -31.45 -12.88
N ARG A 747 0.22 -31.07 -12.65
CA ARG A 747 0.64 -30.30 -11.46
C ARG A 747 0.01 -28.90 -11.44
N ALA A 748 0.00 -28.20 -12.58
CA ALA A 748 -0.67 -26.91 -12.73
C ALA A 748 -2.18 -27.00 -12.49
N LEU A 749 -2.85 -28.03 -13.03
CA LEU A 749 -4.27 -28.31 -12.77
C LEU A 749 -4.54 -28.41 -11.27
N ARG A 750 -3.74 -29.21 -10.54
CA ARG A 750 -3.90 -29.40 -9.10
C ARG A 750 -3.69 -28.12 -8.29
N THR A 751 -2.66 -27.34 -8.61
CA THR A 751 -2.41 -26.04 -7.98
C THR A 751 -3.54 -25.05 -8.21
N LEU A 752 -4.00 -24.89 -9.45
CA LEU A 752 -5.05 -23.93 -9.81
C LEU A 752 -6.43 -24.36 -9.33
N ALA A 753 -6.77 -25.65 -9.39
CA ALA A 753 -8.07 -26.17 -8.97
C ALA A 753 -8.27 -26.00 -7.45
N SER A 754 -7.23 -26.33 -6.65
CA SER A 754 -7.28 -26.14 -5.20
C SER A 754 -7.45 -24.67 -4.82
N ALA A 755 -6.69 -23.76 -5.43
CA ALA A 755 -6.81 -22.33 -5.18
C ALA A 755 -8.16 -21.74 -5.67
N GLY A 756 -8.62 -22.13 -6.86
CA GLY A 756 -9.87 -21.67 -7.47
C GLY A 756 -11.10 -22.16 -6.74
N ALA A 757 -11.09 -23.41 -6.26
CA ALA A 757 -12.14 -23.97 -5.43
C ALA A 757 -12.17 -23.32 -4.04
N ASN A 758 -11.00 -23.09 -3.43
CA ASN A 758 -10.92 -22.36 -2.18
C ASN A 758 -11.46 -20.92 -2.32
N LEU A 759 -11.13 -20.19 -3.41
CA LEU A 759 -11.68 -18.86 -3.67
C LEU A 759 -13.21 -18.90 -3.87
N PHE A 760 -13.74 -19.91 -4.57
CA PHE A 760 -15.18 -20.11 -4.72
C PHE A 760 -15.88 -20.39 -3.37
N ILE A 761 -15.32 -21.28 -2.55
CA ILE A 761 -15.79 -21.58 -1.19
C ILE A 761 -15.78 -20.30 -0.35
N GLN A 762 -14.69 -19.53 -0.38
CA GLN A 762 -14.56 -18.29 0.37
C GLN A 762 -15.55 -17.19 -0.06
N LEU A 763 -16.04 -17.23 -1.31
CA LEU A 763 -17.06 -16.31 -1.81
C LEU A 763 -18.49 -16.71 -1.42
N PHE A 764 -18.86 -17.99 -1.56
CA PHE A 764 -20.27 -18.43 -1.48
C PHE A 764 -20.59 -19.38 -0.32
N GLU A 765 -19.59 -20.12 0.18
CA GLU A 765 -19.76 -21.27 1.09
C GLU A 765 -18.95 -21.13 2.41
N GLY A 766 -18.37 -19.95 2.66
CA GLY A 766 -17.54 -19.66 3.83
C GLY A 766 -18.32 -19.67 5.17
N ALA A 767 -17.60 -19.64 6.29
CA ALA A 767 -18.18 -19.89 7.63
C ALA A 767 -19.28 -18.90 8.11
N GLY A 768 -19.46 -17.76 7.43
CA GLY A 768 -20.57 -16.83 7.67
C GLY A 768 -21.76 -16.97 6.70
N ALA A 769 -21.65 -17.79 5.66
CA ALA A 769 -22.57 -17.83 4.52
C ALA A 769 -24.01 -18.20 4.94
N GLY A 770 -24.96 -17.31 4.61
CA GLY A 770 -26.39 -17.58 4.75
C GLY A 770 -26.88 -18.62 3.74
N ALA A 771 -28.07 -19.17 3.99
CA ALA A 771 -28.70 -20.16 3.11
C ALA A 771 -28.80 -19.71 1.65
N ASP A 772 -29.04 -18.42 1.41
CA ASP A 772 -29.15 -17.85 0.06
C ASP A 772 -27.79 -17.80 -0.66
N SER A 773 -26.70 -17.56 0.06
CA SER A 773 -25.33 -17.61 -0.46
C SER A 773 -24.95 -19.03 -0.87
N LEU A 774 -25.28 -20.00 -0.01
CA LEU A 774 -25.11 -21.42 -0.29
C LEU A 774 -25.97 -21.88 -1.49
N ALA A 775 -27.20 -21.35 -1.62
CA ALA A 775 -28.07 -21.64 -2.76
C ALA A 775 -27.52 -21.06 -4.08
N VAL A 776 -26.95 -19.84 -4.07
CA VAL A 776 -26.26 -19.26 -5.23
C VAL A 776 -25.00 -20.06 -5.57
N GLY A 777 -24.19 -20.46 -4.59
CA GLY A 777 -23.03 -21.33 -4.80
C GLY A 777 -23.42 -22.66 -5.45
N GLN A 778 -24.43 -23.35 -4.91
CA GLN A 778 -24.94 -24.60 -5.49
C GLN A 778 -25.54 -24.41 -6.88
N TYR A 779 -26.21 -23.29 -7.16
CA TYR A 779 -26.69 -22.96 -8.50
C TYR A 779 -25.53 -22.83 -9.49
N LEU A 780 -24.49 -22.06 -9.14
CA LEU A 780 -23.29 -21.92 -9.98
C LEU A 780 -22.55 -23.25 -10.18
N ARG A 781 -22.49 -24.13 -9.17
CA ARG A 781 -21.92 -25.48 -9.33
C ARG A 781 -22.71 -26.33 -10.33
N ARG A 782 -24.04 -26.36 -10.24
CA ARG A 782 -24.90 -27.10 -11.20
C ARG A 782 -24.75 -26.60 -12.64
N LEU A 783 -24.48 -25.31 -12.83
CA LEU A 783 -24.25 -24.73 -14.15
C LEU A 783 -22.95 -25.22 -14.82
N VAL A 784 -22.02 -25.83 -14.06
CA VAL A 784 -20.85 -26.55 -14.62
C VAL A 784 -20.97 -28.08 -14.56
N GLU A 785 -22.13 -28.63 -14.16
CA GLU A 785 -22.41 -30.06 -14.21
C GLU A 785 -22.83 -30.51 -15.62
N ASP A 786 -23.47 -29.64 -16.41
CA ASP A 786 -23.85 -29.95 -17.80
C ASP A 786 -22.67 -29.76 -18.76
N GLU A 787 -22.03 -30.88 -19.09
CA GLU A 787 -20.89 -30.95 -20.02
C GLU A 787 -21.28 -30.76 -21.50
N THR A 788 -22.55 -30.49 -21.82
CA THR A 788 -23.02 -30.19 -23.18
C THR A 788 -23.19 -28.68 -23.44
N GLU A 789 -23.40 -27.85 -22.40
CA GLU A 789 -23.65 -26.41 -22.57
C GLU A 789 -22.37 -25.53 -22.53
N CYS A 790 -22.44 -24.36 -23.16
CA CYS A 790 -21.37 -23.37 -23.19
C CYS A 790 -21.94 -21.97 -22.90
N LEU A 791 -22.04 -21.67 -21.61
CA LEU A 791 -22.74 -20.49 -21.09
C LEU A 791 -21.99 -19.17 -21.37
N LYS A 792 -22.75 -18.09 -21.61
CA LYS A 792 -22.29 -16.69 -21.54
C LYS A 792 -22.67 -16.09 -20.18
N ILE A 793 -21.66 -15.83 -19.35
CA ILE A 793 -21.80 -15.36 -17.96
C ILE A 793 -21.42 -13.88 -17.87
N GLN A 794 -22.37 -13.02 -17.51
CA GLN A 794 -22.18 -11.57 -17.35
C GLN A 794 -21.96 -11.18 -15.89
N ILE A 795 -20.81 -10.59 -15.56
CA ILE A 795 -20.53 -10.06 -14.22
C ILE A 795 -20.55 -8.53 -14.21
N LEU A 796 -21.44 -7.96 -13.41
CA LEU A 796 -21.47 -6.54 -13.04
C LEU A 796 -20.94 -6.41 -11.60
N ALA A 797 -19.67 -6.01 -11.44
CA ALA A 797 -19.02 -5.98 -10.13
C ALA A 797 -18.50 -4.59 -9.79
N GLU A 798 -19.05 -3.95 -8.75
CA GLU A 798 -18.45 -2.76 -8.15
C GLU A 798 -17.44 -3.18 -7.06
N ARG A 799 -16.18 -2.76 -7.18
CA ARG A 799 -15.12 -2.98 -6.17
C ARG A 799 -14.97 -4.46 -5.74
N LEU A 800 -15.19 -5.38 -6.68
CA LEU A 800 -15.08 -6.83 -6.48
C LEU A 800 -14.37 -7.50 -7.69
N PRO A 801 -13.05 -7.30 -7.85
CA PRO A 801 -12.28 -7.82 -8.97
C PRO A 801 -11.86 -9.29 -8.76
N ILE A 802 -12.83 -10.21 -8.76
CA ILE A 802 -12.52 -11.64 -8.75
C ILE A 802 -11.91 -12.03 -10.11
N PRO A 803 -10.86 -12.86 -10.15
CA PRO A 803 -10.41 -13.49 -11.38
C PRO A 803 -11.37 -14.63 -11.76
N TRP A 804 -12.58 -14.30 -12.21
CA TRP A 804 -13.68 -15.24 -12.44
C TRP A 804 -13.31 -16.44 -13.31
N GLY A 805 -12.43 -16.25 -14.29
CA GLY A 805 -11.95 -17.33 -15.15
C GLY A 805 -11.19 -18.45 -14.41
N LEU A 806 -10.58 -18.14 -13.26
CA LEU A 806 -9.82 -19.07 -12.41
C LEU A 806 -10.68 -19.75 -11.32
N LEU A 807 -11.96 -19.41 -11.18
CA LEU A 807 -12.84 -20.12 -10.25
C LEU A 807 -13.06 -21.56 -10.75
N TYR A 808 -12.80 -22.52 -9.87
CA TYR A 808 -12.97 -23.95 -10.10
C TYR A 808 -14.16 -24.45 -9.27
N LEU A 809 -15.17 -25.05 -9.92
CA LEU A 809 -16.46 -25.33 -9.29
C LEU A 809 -16.72 -26.82 -9.02
N GLY A 810 -15.81 -27.71 -9.47
CA GLY A 810 -15.84 -29.14 -9.13
C GLY A 810 -15.37 -29.45 -7.70
N ASP A 811 -15.15 -30.73 -7.42
CA ASP A 811 -14.35 -31.13 -6.25
C ASP A 811 -12.85 -30.95 -6.54
N ALA A 812 -12.14 -30.44 -5.53
CA ALA A 812 -10.70 -30.20 -5.51
C ALA A 812 -10.03 -30.75 -4.24
N SER A 813 -10.66 -31.73 -3.60
CA SER A 813 -10.08 -32.53 -2.51
C SER A 813 -8.84 -33.32 -2.98
N GLU A 814 -8.04 -33.83 -2.04
CA GLU A 814 -6.71 -34.38 -2.34
C GLU A 814 -6.74 -35.56 -3.34
N ASP A 815 -7.74 -36.45 -3.22
CA ASP A 815 -7.95 -37.59 -4.12
C ASP A 815 -8.93 -37.30 -5.28
N ALA A 816 -9.41 -36.05 -5.44
CA ALA A 816 -10.43 -35.72 -6.44
C ALA A 816 -9.94 -35.93 -7.89
N PRO A 817 -10.78 -36.47 -8.79
CA PRO A 817 -10.53 -36.45 -10.22
C PRO A 817 -10.72 -35.03 -10.75
N LEU A 818 -9.61 -34.33 -11.01
CA LEU A 818 -9.62 -32.95 -11.48
C LEU A 818 -9.79 -32.88 -13.01
N ASP A 819 -10.55 -31.89 -13.48
CA ASP A 819 -10.72 -31.59 -14.90
C ASP A 819 -10.68 -30.08 -15.15
N TRP A 820 -9.91 -29.67 -16.16
CA TRP A 820 -9.84 -28.29 -16.65
C TRP A 820 -11.21 -27.73 -17.06
N ASN A 821 -12.16 -28.55 -17.51
CA ASN A 821 -13.52 -28.08 -17.84
C ASN A 821 -14.30 -27.54 -16.62
N ARG A 822 -13.86 -27.80 -15.39
CA ARG A 822 -14.52 -27.26 -14.17
C ARG A 822 -14.06 -25.84 -13.79
N PHE A 823 -13.15 -25.23 -14.56
CA PHE A 823 -12.87 -23.79 -14.49
C PHE A 823 -13.82 -22.99 -15.37
N LEU A 824 -14.47 -21.95 -14.82
CA LEU A 824 -15.39 -21.10 -15.60
C LEU A 824 -14.72 -20.55 -16.87
N GLY A 825 -13.48 -20.07 -16.77
CA GLY A 825 -12.78 -19.44 -17.89
C GLY A 825 -12.33 -20.39 -18.99
N MET A 826 -12.30 -21.71 -18.73
CA MET A 826 -11.88 -22.73 -19.68
C MET A 826 -13.07 -23.37 -20.43
N ARG A 827 -14.27 -23.33 -19.84
CA ARG A 827 -15.48 -23.94 -20.40
C ARG A 827 -16.57 -22.95 -20.81
N HIS A 828 -16.56 -21.72 -20.28
CA HIS A 828 -17.62 -20.73 -20.49
C HIS A 828 -17.05 -19.37 -20.89
N ILE A 829 -17.90 -18.57 -21.56
CA ILE A 829 -17.56 -17.20 -21.93
C ILE A 829 -17.90 -16.30 -20.74
N VAL A 830 -16.87 -15.89 -20.01
CA VAL A 830 -17.00 -15.00 -18.84
C VAL A 830 -16.64 -13.57 -19.23
N GLU A 831 -17.62 -12.67 -19.16
CA GLU A 831 -17.40 -11.23 -19.32
C GLU A 831 -17.53 -10.50 -17.98
N GLN A 832 -16.63 -9.56 -17.70
CA GLN A 832 -16.81 -8.61 -16.59
C GLN A 832 -17.00 -7.22 -17.18
N ILE A 833 -18.10 -6.56 -16.81
CA ILE A 833 -18.43 -5.21 -17.27
C ILE A 833 -18.32 -4.25 -16.07
N PRO A 834 -17.23 -3.46 -15.96
CA PRO A 834 -17.17 -2.37 -14.99
C PRO A 834 -18.30 -1.37 -15.20
N LEU A 835 -19.01 -1.02 -14.12
CA LEU A 835 -20.09 -0.04 -14.16
C LEU A 835 -19.53 1.36 -14.43
N GLN A 836 -19.53 1.78 -15.71
CA GLN A 836 -19.05 3.11 -16.10
C GLN A 836 -20.01 4.22 -15.59
N PRO A 837 -19.50 5.34 -15.06
CA PRO A 837 -20.33 6.48 -14.64
C PRO A 837 -20.82 7.35 -15.81
N GLN A 838 -20.43 7.04 -17.04
CA GLN A 838 -20.79 7.77 -18.26
C GLN A 838 -21.01 6.78 -19.42
N LEU A 839 -22.05 7.01 -20.21
CA LEU A 839 -22.50 6.09 -21.25
C LEU A 839 -21.73 6.29 -22.57
N ASN A 840 -20.41 6.09 -22.58
CA ASN A 840 -19.54 6.65 -23.62
C ASN A 840 -19.30 5.72 -24.85
N VAL A 841 -19.68 4.44 -24.79
CA VAL A 841 -19.43 3.43 -25.84
C VAL A 841 -20.74 2.75 -26.29
N TRP A 842 -21.07 2.84 -27.59
CA TRP A 842 -22.47 2.83 -28.07
C TRP A 842 -22.87 1.62 -28.94
N HIS A 843 -21.91 0.95 -29.58
CA HIS A 843 -22.12 -0.26 -30.39
C HIS A 843 -21.19 -1.38 -29.87
N HIS A 844 -21.42 -2.65 -30.21
CA HIS A 844 -20.47 -3.74 -29.91
C HIS A 844 -19.32 -3.80 -30.93
N GLY A 845 -19.62 -3.64 -32.23
CA GLY A 845 -18.63 -3.63 -33.31
C GLY A 845 -17.62 -2.48 -33.23
N ILE A 846 -16.40 -2.75 -33.68
CA ILE A 846 -15.34 -1.77 -33.96
C ILE A 846 -15.30 -1.59 -35.48
N VAL A 847 -15.80 -0.44 -35.94
CA VAL A 847 -15.95 -0.11 -37.37
C VAL A 847 -14.58 -0.07 -38.05
N SER A 848 -14.31 -0.99 -38.96
CA SER A 848 -12.99 -1.17 -39.57
C SER A 848 -12.79 -0.38 -40.87
N ASN A 849 -13.86 0.16 -41.46
CA ASN A 849 -13.93 0.49 -42.89
C ASN A 849 -13.58 1.94 -43.30
N ALA A 850 -13.35 2.88 -42.38
CA ALA A 850 -12.94 4.25 -42.75
C ALA A 850 -12.19 5.00 -41.62
N PRO A 851 -11.07 5.71 -41.91
CA PRO A 851 -10.25 5.63 -43.13
C PRO A 851 -9.41 4.35 -43.18
N SER A 852 -9.09 3.78 -42.01
CA SER A 852 -8.53 2.45 -41.77
C SER A 852 -8.78 2.12 -40.30
N LEU A 853 -8.69 0.85 -39.90
CA LEU A 853 -8.75 0.47 -38.48
C LEU A 853 -7.51 1.06 -37.77
N ALA A 854 -7.70 2.05 -36.90
CA ALA A 854 -6.61 2.77 -36.25
C ALA A 854 -6.11 2.02 -35.01
N ILE A 855 -4.80 1.76 -34.92
CA ILE A 855 -4.21 0.88 -33.91
C ILE A 855 -2.96 1.54 -33.30
N SER A 856 -2.95 1.74 -31.99
CA SER A 856 -1.74 2.11 -31.24
C SER A 856 -1.02 0.85 -30.79
N VAL A 857 0.26 0.73 -31.16
CA VAL A 857 1.15 -0.35 -30.72
C VAL A 857 2.21 0.26 -29.81
N ASN A 858 2.01 0.12 -28.50
CA ASN A 858 2.85 0.77 -27.48
C ASN A 858 3.87 -0.24 -26.95
N LEU A 859 5.15 -0.05 -27.27
CA LEU A 859 6.20 -1.05 -27.03
C LEU A 859 7.26 -0.56 -26.05
N ASN A 860 7.73 -1.48 -25.19
CA ASN A 860 9.07 -1.37 -24.61
C ASN A 860 10.03 -2.25 -25.38
N ARG A 861 11.03 -1.66 -26.04
CA ARG A 861 12.04 -2.40 -26.82
C ARG A 861 13.16 -2.98 -25.95
N SER A 862 13.35 -2.55 -24.70
CA SER A 862 14.39 -3.11 -23.83
C SER A 862 14.09 -4.52 -23.31
N ILE A 863 12.86 -5.03 -23.53
CA ILE A 863 12.55 -6.45 -23.29
C ILE A 863 13.45 -7.35 -24.16
N ASP A 864 13.78 -6.92 -25.37
CA ASP A 864 14.67 -7.66 -26.27
C ASP A 864 16.15 -7.61 -25.82
N ASP A 865 16.54 -6.72 -24.91
CA ASP A 865 17.91 -6.72 -24.35
C ASP A 865 18.13 -7.92 -23.41
N ALA A 866 17.06 -8.48 -22.83
CA ALA A 866 17.07 -9.71 -22.05
C ALA A 866 16.89 -10.98 -22.89
N PHE A 867 16.38 -10.84 -24.13
CA PHE A 867 16.09 -11.93 -25.07
C PHE A 867 16.62 -11.58 -26.47
N PRO A 868 17.96 -11.41 -26.62
CA PRO A 868 18.56 -10.82 -27.81
C PRO A 868 18.43 -11.70 -29.04
N ASP A 869 18.45 -13.03 -28.87
CA ASP A 869 18.35 -13.98 -29.98
C ASP A 869 16.88 -14.23 -30.38
N GLU A 870 15.95 -14.23 -29.43
CA GLU A 870 14.52 -14.47 -29.66
C GLU A 870 13.79 -13.22 -30.18
N GLY A 871 14.08 -12.04 -29.62
CA GLY A 871 13.56 -10.76 -30.10
C GLY A 871 12.03 -10.64 -30.07
N PHE A 872 11.37 -10.97 -28.96
CA PHE A 872 9.91 -11.00 -28.85
C PHE A 872 9.23 -9.66 -29.22
N VAL A 873 9.86 -8.51 -28.91
CA VAL A 873 9.36 -7.18 -29.30
C VAL A 873 9.52 -6.96 -30.79
N ARG A 874 10.66 -7.34 -31.41
CA ARG A 874 10.82 -7.31 -32.87
C ARG A 874 9.78 -8.18 -33.57
N GLN A 875 9.44 -9.35 -33.02
CA GLN A 875 8.38 -10.22 -33.56
C GLN A 875 6.98 -9.58 -33.43
N GLN A 876 6.66 -8.94 -32.30
CA GLN A 876 5.42 -8.15 -32.16
C GLN A 876 5.35 -6.98 -33.13
N GLU A 877 6.44 -6.20 -33.26
CA GLU A 877 6.51 -5.06 -34.15
C GLU A 877 6.39 -5.50 -35.63
N ALA A 878 7.04 -6.60 -36.02
CA ALA A 878 6.91 -7.20 -37.35
C ALA A 878 5.50 -7.75 -37.64
N PHE A 879 4.85 -8.42 -36.67
CA PHE A 879 3.46 -8.87 -36.80
C PHE A 879 2.54 -7.70 -37.14
N TRP A 880 2.55 -6.63 -36.34
CA TRP A 880 1.70 -5.47 -36.58
C TRP A 880 2.04 -4.73 -37.88
N GLN A 881 3.31 -4.62 -38.25
CA GLN A 881 3.75 -4.01 -39.52
C GLN A 881 3.41 -4.85 -40.76
N SER A 882 3.10 -6.15 -40.61
CA SER A 882 2.69 -7.01 -41.73
C SER A 882 1.22 -6.82 -42.16
N LEU A 883 0.42 -6.10 -41.37
CA LEU A 883 -1.02 -5.95 -41.56
C LEU A 883 -1.35 -4.62 -42.26
N ASP A 884 -2.24 -4.65 -43.26
CA ASP A 884 -2.75 -3.47 -43.99
C ASP A 884 -3.77 -2.68 -43.16
N LEU A 885 -3.30 -2.07 -42.07
CA LEU A 885 -4.08 -1.41 -41.02
C LEU A 885 -3.42 -0.08 -40.60
N GLY A 886 -4.17 0.77 -39.90
CA GLY A 886 -3.73 2.09 -39.43
C GLY A 886 -2.82 2.02 -38.20
N VAL A 887 -1.72 1.26 -38.27
CA VAL A 887 -0.80 1.02 -37.15
C VAL A 887 0.09 2.23 -36.89
N THR A 888 0.12 2.68 -35.64
CA THR A 888 1.07 3.68 -35.13
C THR A 888 1.86 3.08 -33.96
N THR A 889 3.12 2.73 -34.18
CA THR A 889 4.01 2.29 -33.09
C THR A 889 4.45 3.50 -32.25
N ARG A 890 4.46 3.34 -30.92
CA ARG A 890 4.92 4.35 -29.95
C ARG A 890 5.78 3.65 -28.89
N SER A 891 6.93 4.23 -28.54
CA SER A 891 7.86 3.64 -27.57
C SER A 891 8.47 4.66 -26.62
N SER A 892 7.83 5.83 -26.46
CA SER A 892 8.26 6.88 -25.54
C SER A 892 7.11 7.32 -24.64
N ARG A 893 7.42 7.61 -23.37
CA ARG A 893 6.49 8.20 -22.40
C ARG A 893 5.85 9.48 -22.93
N ALA A 894 6.64 10.30 -23.64
CA ALA A 894 6.18 11.57 -24.21
C ALA A 894 5.13 11.38 -25.31
N ASP A 895 5.31 10.41 -26.21
CA ASP A 895 4.39 10.19 -27.33
C ASP A 895 3.10 9.48 -26.90
N VAL A 896 3.20 8.53 -25.97
CA VAL A 896 2.01 7.84 -25.42
C VAL A 896 1.15 8.78 -24.59
N LEU A 897 1.73 9.61 -23.71
CA LEU A 897 0.96 10.63 -22.98
C LEU A 897 0.33 11.67 -23.93
N ARG A 898 1.04 12.08 -24.99
CA ARG A 898 0.50 13.02 -26.00
C ARG A 898 -0.67 12.41 -26.77
N ALA A 899 -0.57 11.14 -27.16
CA ALA A 899 -1.65 10.42 -27.83
C ALA A 899 -2.88 10.26 -26.93
N LEU A 900 -2.68 9.85 -25.68
CA LEU A 900 -3.77 9.70 -24.71
C LEU A 900 -4.42 11.04 -24.32
N ASN A 901 -3.73 12.17 -24.43
CA ASN A 901 -4.29 13.50 -24.13
C ASN A 901 -4.80 14.27 -25.37
N SER A 902 -4.97 13.58 -26.51
CA SER A 902 -5.32 14.19 -27.80
C SER A 902 -6.69 13.74 -28.30
N THR A 903 -7.59 14.69 -28.56
CA THR A 903 -8.87 14.43 -29.25
C THR A 903 -8.74 14.26 -30.77
N ALA A 904 -7.53 14.40 -31.32
CA ALA A 904 -7.21 14.03 -32.70
C ALA A 904 -6.71 12.57 -32.82
N THR A 905 -6.48 11.89 -31.69
CA THR A 905 -6.10 10.47 -31.66
C THR A 905 -7.35 9.61 -31.80
N LEU A 906 -7.51 8.95 -32.96
CA LEU A 906 -8.71 8.17 -33.29
C LEU A 906 -8.55 6.66 -33.05
N ASP A 907 -7.46 6.26 -32.37
CA ASP A 907 -7.10 4.85 -32.15
C ASP A 907 -8.27 4.03 -31.55
N GLN A 908 -8.54 2.89 -32.20
CA GLN A 908 -9.65 1.97 -31.91
C GLN A 908 -9.19 0.67 -31.24
N ILE A 909 -7.90 0.37 -31.32
CA ILE A 909 -7.21 -0.63 -30.51
C ILE A 909 -5.98 0.05 -29.88
N LEU A 910 -5.81 -0.10 -28.56
CA LEU A 910 -4.61 0.29 -27.83
C LEU A 910 -3.93 -0.98 -27.31
N TYR A 911 -2.96 -1.48 -28.05
CA TYR A 911 -2.11 -2.58 -27.61
C TYR A 911 -0.90 -2.04 -26.84
N PHE A 912 -0.58 -2.63 -25.71
CA PHE A 912 0.67 -2.40 -24.97
C PHE A 912 1.42 -3.72 -24.85
N TYR A 913 2.71 -3.74 -25.16
CA TYR A 913 3.63 -4.86 -24.92
C TYR A 913 4.88 -4.30 -24.24
N CYS A 914 4.89 -4.37 -22.91
CA CYS A 914 5.79 -3.63 -22.04
C CYS A 914 5.92 -4.31 -20.67
N HIS A 915 6.87 -3.86 -19.83
CA HIS A 915 6.78 -4.19 -18.41
C HIS A 915 5.69 -3.35 -17.75
N ALA A 916 5.15 -3.85 -16.65
CA ALA A 916 4.26 -3.10 -15.77
C ALA A 916 4.53 -3.51 -14.32
N VAL A 917 4.44 -2.54 -13.42
CA VAL A 917 4.62 -2.73 -11.98
C VAL A 917 3.34 -2.29 -11.29
N SER A 918 2.68 -3.20 -10.57
CA SER A 918 1.48 -2.88 -9.79
C SER A 918 1.87 -2.66 -8.32
N ALA A 919 2.13 -1.40 -7.97
CA ALA A 919 2.35 -0.95 -6.60
C ALA A 919 1.06 -1.07 -5.78
N GLY A 920 1.14 -1.75 -4.63
CA GLY A 920 0.07 -1.84 -3.65
C GLY A 920 0.11 -0.71 -2.62
N LEU A 921 -0.73 -0.81 -1.59
CA LEU A 921 -0.85 0.20 -0.53
C LEU A 921 0.40 0.40 0.32
N GLY A 922 1.23 -0.63 0.43
CA GLY A 922 2.47 -0.60 1.22
C GLY A 922 3.70 -0.12 0.45
N ASP A 923 3.58 0.06 -0.87
CA ASP A 923 4.70 0.45 -1.71
C ASP A 923 4.85 1.98 -1.76
N PRO A 924 6.08 2.54 -1.85
CA PRO A 924 6.28 3.98 -1.85
C PRO A 924 5.53 4.71 -2.98
N GLY A 925 4.53 5.51 -2.61
CA GLY A 925 3.62 6.21 -3.54
C GLY A 925 2.27 5.52 -3.77
N GLY A 926 2.06 4.32 -3.22
CA GLY A 926 0.80 3.58 -3.27
C GLY A 926 0.40 3.18 -4.71
N MET A 927 -0.90 2.97 -4.92
CA MET A 927 -1.47 2.66 -6.25
C MET A 927 -1.02 3.65 -7.33
N ASP A 928 -0.87 4.93 -7.00
CA ASP A 928 -0.48 6.03 -7.89
C ASP A 928 0.93 5.83 -8.50
N ALA A 929 1.79 5.02 -7.86
CA ALA A 929 3.11 4.63 -8.35
C ALA A 929 3.08 3.44 -9.34
N SER A 930 1.95 2.74 -9.48
CA SER A 930 1.82 1.65 -10.46
C SER A 930 2.06 2.18 -11.87
N CYS A 931 2.86 1.48 -12.67
CA CYS A 931 3.38 2.02 -13.93
C CYS A 931 3.34 1.03 -15.10
N LEU A 932 3.37 1.58 -16.32
CA LEU A 932 3.72 0.89 -17.55
C LEU A 932 5.09 1.40 -18.00
N GLU A 933 6.08 0.53 -18.18
CA GLU A 933 7.46 0.94 -18.51
C GLU A 933 7.70 0.86 -20.01
N LEU A 934 7.94 2.01 -20.65
CA LEU A 934 8.34 2.10 -22.07
C LEU A 934 9.86 2.21 -22.20
N SER A 935 10.37 2.19 -23.44
CA SER A 935 11.81 2.16 -23.74
C SER A 935 12.62 3.37 -23.20
N ASP A 936 11.97 4.47 -22.80
CA ASP A 936 12.60 5.68 -22.27
C ASP A 936 12.33 5.91 -20.77
N ALA A 937 11.11 5.61 -20.31
CA ALA A 937 10.66 5.87 -18.94
C ALA A 937 9.36 5.12 -18.58
N ALA A 938 9.15 4.97 -17.28
CA ALA A 938 7.87 4.54 -16.71
C ALA A 938 6.79 5.62 -16.80
N ILE A 939 5.57 5.22 -17.18
CA ILE A 939 4.36 6.04 -17.06
C ILE A 939 3.56 5.56 -15.84
N THR A 940 3.54 6.34 -14.77
CA THR A 940 2.77 6.00 -13.56
C THR A 940 1.27 6.29 -13.73
N LEU A 941 0.41 5.69 -12.90
CA LEU A 941 -1.01 6.08 -12.81
C LEU A 941 -1.15 7.56 -12.45
N LYS A 942 -0.29 8.09 -11.59
CA LYS A 942 -0.16 9.53 -11.31
C LYS A 942 0.14 10.35 -12.57
N ASP A 943 1.07 9.91 -13.42
CA ASP A 943 1.37 10.58 -14.69
C ASP A 943 0.18 10.58 -15.64
N LEU A 944 -0.54 9.46 -15.74
CA LEU A 944 -1.73 9.31 -16.56
C LEU A 944 -2.85 10.23 -16.07
N ARG A 945 -3.09 10.28 -14.75
CA ARG A 945 -4.08 11.15 -14.09
C ARG A 945 -3.79 12.64 -14.29
N LEU A 946 -2.51 13.05 -14.25
CA LEU A 946 -2.10 14.45 -14.42
C LEU A 946 -2.01 14.89 -15.88
N ASN A 947 -1.39 14.08 -16.74
CA ASN A 947 -0.98 14.49 -18.10
C ASN A 947 -1.93 13.99 -19.20
N ALA A 948 -2.76 12.98 -18.93
CA ALA A 948 -3.79 12.47 -19.85
C ALA A 948 -5.15 12.26 -19.14
N PRO A 949 -5.65 13.22 -18.34
CA PRO A 949 -6.80 13.05 -17.45
C PRO A 949 -8.07 12.54 -18.16
N SER A 950 -8.90 11.79 -17.42
CA SER A 950 -10.16 11.20 -17.90
C SER A 950 -11.18 12.20 -18.46
N LYS A 951 -11.11 13.48 -18.06
CA LYS A 951 -11.88 14.59 -18.67
C LYS A 951 -11.63 14.76 -20.17
N VAL A 952 -10.51 14.27 -20.69
CA VAL A 952 -10.22 14.16 -22.12
C VAL A 952 -10.50 12.71 -22.54
N GLN A 953 -11.69 12.48 -23.09
CA GLN A 953 -12.15 11.16 -23.55
C GLN A 953 -11.42 10.71 -24.82
N LEU A 954 -11.25 9.39 -24.99
CA LEU A 954 -10.67 8.77 -26.18
C LEU A 954 -11.71 8.69 -27.33
N PRO A 955 -11.56 9.46 -28.43
CA PRO A 955 -12.56 9.53 -29.50
C PRO A 955 -12.86 8.19 -30.17
N GLY A 956 -11.83 7.38 -30.40
CA GLY A 956 -11.93 6.06 -31.05
C GLY A 956 -12.57 4.96 -30.20
N LYS A 957 -12.90 5.24 -28.92
CA LYS A 957 -13.54 4.32 -27.97
C LYS A 957 -12.87 2.93 -27.93
N PRO A 958 -11.54 2.87 -27.72
CA PRO A 958 -10.75 1.71 -28.07
C PRO A 958 -11.00 0.48 -27.19
N LEU A 959 -10.76 -0.70 -27.77
CA LEU A 959 -10.36 -1.87 -26.97
C LEU A 959 -8.92 -1.67 -26.53
N VAL A 960 -8.66 -1.67 -25.23
CA VAL A 960 -7.31 -1.63 -24.67
C VAL A 960 -6.88 -3.06 -24.35
N PHE A 961 -5.68 -3.46 -24.79
CA PHE A 961 -5.07 -4.75 -24.46
C PHE A 961 -3.70 -4.45 -23.86
N ILE A 962 -3.58 -4.68 -22.55
CA ILE A 962 -2.33 -4.46 -21.81
C ILE A 962 -1.64 -5.81 -21.63
N ASN A 963 -0.66 -6.10 -22.49
CA ASN A 963 0.12 -7.32 -22.45
C ASN A 963 1.39 -7.08 -21.61
N ALA A 964 1.17 -6.90 -20.30
CA ALA A 964 2.18 -6.54 -19.31
C ALA A 964 1.81 -7.10 -17.94
N CYS A 965 2.81 -7.43 -17.12
CA CYS A 965 2.66 -8.07 -15.80
C CYS A 965 1.66 -7.35 -14.88
N GLN A 966 0.79 -8.12 -14.22
CA GLN A 966 -0.17 -7.62 -13.21
C GLN A 966 -1.10 -6.49 -13.74
N SER A 967 -1.32 -6.39 -15.05
CA SER A 967 -2.04 -5.26 -15.67
C SER A 967 -3.56 -5.25 -15.44
N SER A 968 -4.19 -6.40 -15.09
CA SER A 968 -5.57 -6.45 -14.57
C SER A 968 -5.63 -6.54 -13.05
N LYS A 969 -4.50 -6.49 -12.34
CA LYS A 969 -4.44 -6.58 -10.88
C LYS A 969 -5.18 -5.40 -10.23
N LEU A 970 -6.40 -5.68 -9.83
CA LEU A 970 -7.26 -4.81 -9.04
C LEU A 970 -7.45 -5.40 -7.65
N SER A 971 -7.67 -4.52 -6.67
CA SER A 971 -8.00 -4.87 -5.28
C SER A 971 -9.46 -4.51 -4.97
N PRO A 972 -10.18 -5.31 -4.16
CA PRO A 972 -11.48 -4.90 -3.61
C PRO A 972 -11.38 -3.63 -2.75
N MET A 973 -10.25 -3.44 -2.06
CA MET A 973 -10.00 -2.29 -1.19
C MET A 973 -9.79 -1.00 -2.01
N PHE A 974 -9.09 -1.09 -3.15
CA PHE A 974 -8.75 0.07 -4.00
C PHE A 974 -8.94 -0.25 -5.48
N TYR A 975 -10.14 0.06 -5.98
CA TYR A 975 -10.58 -0.15 -7.37
C TYR A 975 -10.09 0.96 -8.31
N ASP A 976 -8.78 1.24 -8.29
CA ASP A 976 -8.22 2.53 -8.75
C ASP A 976 -7.10 2.39 -9.81
N GLY A 977 -6.95 1.17 -10.38
CA GLY A 977 -5.88 0.79 -11.32
C GLY A 977 -6.11 1.17 -12.80
N PHE A 978 -5.32 0.56 -13.70
CA PHE A 978 -5.36 0.84 -15.15
C PHE A 978 -6.72 0.60 -15.80
N VAL A 979 -7.42 -0.49 -15.42
CA VAL A 979 -8.74 -0.84 -15.93
C VAL A 979 -9.76 0.29 -15.63
N PRO A 980 -10.00 0.70 -14.37
CA PRO A 980 -10.76 1.91 -14.03
C PRO A 980 -10.32 3.17 -14.77
N TYR A 981 -9.01 3.43 -14.89
CA TYR A 981 -8.50 4.62 -15.58
C TYR A 981 -8.92 4.66 -17.05
N PHE A 982 -8.64 3.60 -17.84
CA PHE A 982 -8.98 3.57 -19.26
C PHE A 982 -10.51 3.56 -19.49
N MET A 983 -11.27 2.84 -18.64
CA MET A 983 -12.73 2.87 -18.66
C MET A 983 -13.28 4.28 -18.41
N SER A 984 -12.78 5.00 -17.40
CA SER A 984 -13.18 6.39 -17.11
C SER A 984 -12.87 7.37 -18.24
N LYS A 985 -11.94 7.00 -19.12
CA LYS A 985 -11.48 7.76 -20.29
C LYS A 985 -12.23 7.38 -21.58
N GLY A 986 -13.24 6.51 -21.50
CA GLY A 986 -14.10 6.15 -22.63
C GLY A 986 -13.61 4.96 -23.46
N ALA A 987 -12.71 4.13 -22.92
CA ALA A 987 -12.41 2.83 -23.52
C ALA A 987 -13.66 1.93 -23.55
N ARG A 988 -13.74 1.08 -24.58
CA ARG A 988 -14.75 0.01 -24.74
C ARG A 988 -14.56 -1.10 -23.72
N GLY A 989 -13.31 -1.45 -23.47
CA GLY A 989 -12.92 -2.63 -22.74
C GLY A 989 -11.43 -2.61 -22.46
N VAL A 990 -11.03 -3.35 -21.43
CA VAL A 990 -9.63 -3.53 -21.07
C VAL A 990 -9.36 -5.02 -20.86
N ILE A 991 -8.40 -5.54 -21.60
CA ILE A 991 -7.77 -6.85 -21.38
C ILE A 991 -6.46 -6.60 -20.63
N GLY A 992 -6.17 -7.43 -19.62
CA GLY A 992 -4.92 -7.41 -18.87
C GLY A 992 -4.66 -8.76 -18.22
N THR A 993 -3.56 -8.88 -17.45
CA THR A 993 -3.16 -10.13 -16.79
C THR A 993 -3.17 -10.05 -15.26
N GLU A 994 -3.56 -11.14 -14.62
CA GLU A 994 -3.74 -11.22 -13.16
C GLU A 994 -2.42 -11.32 -12.38
N CYS A 995 -1.34 -11.74 -13.02
CA CYS A 995 -0.01 -11.86 -12.42
C CYS A 995 1.10 -11.57 -13.45
N ASP A 996 2.35 -11.86 -13.11
CA ASP A 996 3.46 -11.71 -14.06
C ASP A 996 3.31 -12.74 -15.20
N THR A 997 3.69 -12.34 -16.40
CA THR A 997 3.33 -13.05 -17.64
C THR A 997 4.61 -13.30 -18.46
N PRO A 998 4.94 -14.56 -18.82
CA PRO A 998 6.13 -14.85 -19.61
C PRO A 998 6.11 -14.16 -20.97
N ALA A 999 7.20 -13.50 -21.36
CA ALA A 999 7.30 -12.74 -22.60
C ALA A 999 6.99 -13.60 -23.84
N TYR A 1000 7.51 -14.83 -23.90
CA TYR A 1000 7.26 -15.73 -25.03
C TYR A 1000 5.76 -16.10 -25.17
N PHE A 1001 5.12 -16.51 -24.07
CA PHE A 1001 3.69 -16.82 -24.07
C PHE A 1001 2.84 -15.58 -24.36
N ALA A 1002 3.18 -14.43 -23.77
CA ALA A 1002 2.52 -13.16 -24.02
C ALA A 1002 2.54 -12.79 -25.51
N MET A 1003 3.70 -12.99 -26.17
CA MET A 1003 3.87 -12.72 -27.59
C MET A 1003 2.95 -13.60 -28.46
N ASP A 1004 3.08 -14.92 -28.34
CA ASP A 1004 2.34 -15.87 -29.19
C ASP A 1004 0.83 -15.77 -28.93
N TRP A 1005 0.40 -15.72 -27.66
CA TRP A 1005 -1.00 -15.54 -27.28
C TRP A 1005 -1.63 -14.30 -27.92
N ALA A 1006 -0.94 -13.15 -27.87
CA ALA A 1006 -1.47 -11.92 -28.45
C ALA A 1006 -1.55 -11.98 -29.99
N GLN A 1007 -0.57 -12.60 -30.66
CA GLN A 1007 -0.65 -12.82 -32.11
C GLN A 1007 -1.86 -13.67 -32.45
N ARG A 1008 -2.06 -14.83 -31.79
CA ARG A 1008 -3.21 -15.71 -32.03
C ARG A 1008 -4.55 -15.06 -31.70
N PHE A 1009 -4.61 -14.21 -30.68
CA PHE A 1009 -5.80 -13.41 -30.39
C PHE A 1009 -6.10 -12.40 -31.50
N PHE A 1010 -5.12 -11.61 -31.94
CA PHE A 1010 -5.37 -10.59 -32.95
C PHE A 1010 -5.61 -11.18 -34.35
N GLU A 1011 -4.99 -12.32 -34.72
CA GLU A 1011 -5.34 -13.07 -35.94
C GLU A 1011 -6.85 -13.37 -36.00
N ARG A 1012 -7.41 -13.90 -34.90
CA ARG A 1012 -8.83 -14.27 -34.77
C ARG A 1012 -9.76 -13.06 -34.69
N PHE A 1013 -9.41 -12.10 -33.84
CA PHE A 1013 -10.23 -10.92 -33.57
C PHE A 1013 -10.33 -10.00 -34.80
N LEU A 1014 -9.22 -9.78 -35.52
CA LEU A 1014 -9.20 -9.00 -36.76
C LEU A 1014 -9.98 -9.71 -37.89
N ALA A 1015 -9.95 -11.04 -37.92
CA ALA A 1015 -10.79 -11.86 -38.81
C ALA A 1015 -12.29 -11.88 -38.41
N GLY A 1016 -12.72 -11.07 -37.43
CA GLY A 1016 -14.12 -10.89 -37.08
C GLY A 1016 -14.70 -11.97 -36.14
N GLN A 1017 -13.85 -12.73 -35.44
CA GLN A 1017 -14.33 -13.59 -34.35
C GLN A 1017 -14.71 -12.72 -33.13
N PRO A 1018 -15.88 -12.93 -32.49
CA PRO A 1018 -16.25 -12.23 -31.26
C PRO A 1018 -15.23 -12.47 -30.15
N LEU A 1019 -14.92 -11.42 -29.39
CA LEU A 1019 -13.84 -11.39 -28.41
C LEU A 1019 -13.91 -12.55 -27.40
N GLY A 1020 -15.10 -12.81 -26.83
CA GLY A 1020 -15.28 -13.89 -25.86
C GLY A 1020 -15.15 -15.29 -26.46
N GLU A 1021 -15.54 -15.46 -27.73
CA GLU A 1021 -15.39 -16.72 -28.48
C GLU A 1021 -13.91 -16.98 -28.81
N ALA A 1022 -13.20 -15.96 -29.29
CA ALA A 1022 -11.77 -16.02 -29.54
C ALA A 1022 -10.96 -16.32 -28.25
N PHE A 1023 -11.31 -15.71 -27.11
CA PHE A 1023 -10.65 -15.99 -25.83
C PHE A 1023 -10.89 -17.43 -25.33
N LEU A 1024 -12.13 -17.93 -25.42
CA LEU A 1024 -12.45 -19.29 -24.95
C LEU A 1024 -11.78 -20.35 -25.85
N GLU A 1025 -11.89 -20.22 -27.17
CA GLU A 1025 -11.26 -21.14 -28.11
C GLU A 1025 -9.73 -21.15 -28.00
N LEU A 1026 -9.10 -20.00 -27.72
CA LEU A 1026 -7.64 -19.97 -27.50
C LEU A 1026 -7.25 -20.64 -26.19
N ARG A 1027 -7.99 -20.43 -25.08
CA ARG A 1027 -7.72 -21.13 -23.82
C ARG A 1027 -7.78 -22.64 -24.01
N GLN A 1028 -8.82 -23.10 -24.70
CA GLN A 1028 -9.00 -24.51 -25.03
C GLN A 1028 -7.89 -25.01 -25.97
N HIS A 1029 -7.55 -24.28 -27.03
CA HIS A 1029 -6.51 -24.67 -27.99
C HIS A 1029 -5.13 -24.82 -27.35
N TYR A 1030 -4.66 -23.83 -26.59
CA TYR A 1030 -3.37 -23.91 -25.88
C TYR A 1030 -3.38 -25.06 -24.86
N LEU A 1031 -4.50 -25.32 -24.20
CA LEU A 1031 -4.64 -26.46 -23.30
C LEU A 1031 -4.58 -27.81 -24.04
N THR A 1032 -5.40 -28.01 -25.08
CA THR A 1032 -5.52 -29.31 -25.77
C THR A 1032 -4.33 -29.63 -26.67
N THR A 1033 -3.74 -28.63 -27.30
CA THR A 1033 -2.67 -28.80 -28.30
C THR A 1033 -1.28 -28.65 -27.68
N HIS A 1034 -1.15 -27.93 -26.57
CA HIS A 1034 0.14 -27.64 -25.93
C HIS A 1034 0.20 -27.95 -24.42
N GLY A 1035 -0.86 -28.48 -23.82
CA GLY A 1035 -0.92 -28.74 -22.37
C GLY A 1035 -0.91 -27.47 -21.51
N ASN A 1036 -1.12 -26.30 -22.12
CA ASN A 1036 -0.77 -25.00 -21.56
C ASN A 1036 -2.00 -24.21 -21.08
N PRO A 1037 -2.18 -24.02 -19.76
CA PRO A 1037 -3.34 -23.35 -19.18
C PRO A 1037 -3.17 -21.82 -19.05
N LEU A 1038 -2.03 -21.25 -19.48
CA LEU A 1038 -1.71 -19.84 -19.25
C LEU A 1038 -2.68 -18.86 -19.95
N GLY A 1039 -3.54 -19.31 -20.85
CA GLY A 1039 -4.67 -18.49 -21.33
C GLY A 1039 -5.64 -18.03 -20.22
N LEU A 1040 -5.59 -18.67 -19.03
CA LEU A 1040 -6.29 -18.24 -17.82
C LEU A 1040 -5.63 -17.04 -17.11
N LEU A 1041 -4.41 -16.62 -17.49
CA LEU A 1041 -3.76 -15.40 -16.99
C LEU A 1041 -4.56 -14.13 -17.31
N TYR A 1042 -5.28 -14.13 -18.44
CA TYR A 1042 -5.91 -12.95 -19.00
C TYR A 1042 -7.34 -12.73 -18.47
N ALA A 1043 -7.55 -11.58 -17.84
CA ALA A 1043 -8.87 -11.07 -17.48
C ALA A 1043 -9.48 -10.23 -18.62
N VAL A 1044 -10.79 -10.37 -18.82
CA VAL A 1044 -11.55 -9.69 -19.88
C VAL A 1044 -12.55 -8.74 -19.24
N HIS A 1045 -12.16 -7.48 -19.08
CA HIS A 1045 -13.07 -6.41 -18.67
C HIS A 1045 -13.69 -5.75 -19.92
N CYS A 1046 -14.49 -6.50 -20.67
CA CYS A 1046 -15.07 -6.09 -21.95
C CYS A 1046 -16.37 -6.85 -22.22
N ASP A 1047 -17.23 -6.32 -23.10
CA ASP A 1047 -18.34 -7.06 -23.71
C ASP A 1047 -17.79 -8.19 -24.59
N ALA A 1048 -18.18 -9.43 -24.30
CA ALA A 1048 -17.75 -10.62 -25.03
C ALA A 1048 -18.18 -10.63 -26.51
N ASP A 1049 -19.26 -9.92 -26.87
CA ASP A 1049 -19.72 -9.79 -28.25
C ASP A 1049 -19.01 -8.67 -29.03
N THR A 1050 -17.99 -8.03 -28.44
CA THR A 1050 -17.09 -7.10 -29.15
C THR A 1050 -16.44 -7.78 -30.35
N VAL A 1051 -16.44 -7.13 -31.51
CA VAL A 1051 -15.95 -7.71 -32.79
C VAL A 1051 -15.41 -6.64 -33.73
N ILE A 1052 -14.57 -7.01 -34.71
CA ILE A 1052 -14.16 -6.14 -35.82
C ILE A 1052 -15.18 -6.27 -36.96
N ASP A 1053 -15.76 -5.14 -37.40
CA ASP A 1053 -16.84 -5.11 -38.41
C ASP A 1053 -16.60 -4.01 -39.47
N PRO A 1054 -16.56 -4.32 -40.78
CA PRO A 1054 -16.48 -5.66 -41.34
C PRO A 1054 -15.17 -6.36 -40.96
N PRO A 1055 -15.15 -7.71 -40.94
CA PRO A 1055 -13.94 -8.51 -40.76
C PRO A 1055 -12.81 -8.09 -41.68
N ARG A 1056 -11.56 -8.18 -41.21
CA ARG A 1056 -10.38 -7.94 -42.04
C ARG A 1056 -9.84 -9.25 -42.58
N VAL A 1057 -9.65 -9.29 -43.91
CA VAL A 1057 -9.06 -10.41 -44.62
C VAL A 1057 -7.57 -10.44 -44.31
N MET A 1058 -7.18 -11.30 -43.37
CA MET A 1058 -5.79 -11.70 -43.18
C MET A 1058 -5.31 -12.41 -44.45
N ALA A 1059 -4.16 -12.03 -45.02
CA ALA A 1059 -3.59 -12.74 -46.16
C ALA A 1059 -3.14 -14.15 -45.76
N ASP A 1060 -3.23 -15.13 -46.67
CA ASP A 1060 -3.11 -16.57 -46.39
C ASP A 1060 -1.81 -16.97 -45.64
N SER A 1061 -1.88 -17.05 -44.31
CA SER A 1061 -0.88 -17.68 -43.43
C SER A 1061 -1.35 -19.02 -42.84
N VAL A 1062 -2.65 -19.34 -42.96
CA VAL A 1062 -3.29 -20.51 -42.30
C VAL A 1062 -3.07 -21.81 -43.08
N LYS A 1063 -1.80 -22.26 -43.16
CA LYS A 1063 -1.41 -23.62 -43.61
C LYS A 1063 -0.21 -24.21 -42.86
N SER A 1064 -0.17 -24.11 -41.52
CA SER A 1064 0.81 -24.86 -40.72
C SER A 1064 0.43 -25.08 -39.23
N ALA A 1065 -0.82 -25.47 -38.94
CA ALA A 1065 -1.18 -26.08 -37.65
C ALA A 1065 -2.53 -26.81 -37.75
N ALA A 1066 -2.49 -28.14 -37.85
CA ALA A 1066 -3.61 -29.06 -37.72
C ALA A 1066 -3.06 -30.40 -37.19
#